data_AF-A0AA43BS32-F1
#
_entry.id   AF-A0AA43BS32-F1
#
_cell.length_a   1.000
_cell.length_b   1.000
_cell.length_c   1.000
_cell.angle_alpha   90.00
_cell.angle_beta   90.00
_cell.angle_gamma   90.00
#
_symmetry.space_group_name_H-M   'P 1'
#
loop_
_entity.id
_entity.type
_entity.pdbx_description
1 polymer ?
#
loop_
_entity_poly.entity_id
_entity_poly.type
_entity_poly.pdbx_seq_one_letter_code
_entity_poly.pdbx_strand_id
1 'polypeptide(L)'
;MRAGWVASALCAFAVSWHADASAQCSGGGTRGAFGTSEYLYCGTDANWGAADADCATAGAGWTLTRVDDSVEDAFIRGLGGGDLWIGGDDQAVDGEWRWRDGDQFWQGDENGTPVGGLYNNWSGGQPNAGGDEDCTRMKGDGTWEDRQCADTERYVCEGPPICGNGVRGAGEECDDGNTTDGDGCSATCTLEGPPPCGDGRIWLGEACDDGGTVGGDGCNSTCEIEPGYACTGEPSICTSSCEDNFAWRSQMGSTTTEYLLCEKSLSVSAAETICEGLGAGWTLTRINDATENAYIDGFIGNHVWTGGQDEAVEGAWRWRDGVQFWQGDETGTPVGGLYTNWKSGEPNAGADEDCTRQEDGGLWQDKKCSDNEKFVCEGPPICGNGAVAMPEECDDGNTADGDGCSATCTLESPPTCGDGRVWLGEECDDGNALDGDGCSAICGIEPGFTCTGDPSSTCTAICAPGDLQWHSQMGSTTTEYLLCDTSHTTSNAKTICEGLGSGWTLARIEDATENGYVDGLIGDHLWIGGHDEAVEGVWRWRDGVQFWQGDETGTPIGGLYTNWKSGEPNAGADEDCLRQENGGFWQDRKCTDKERFICEGPPICGNGAVATPEECDDGNIQDGDGCSATCTLEGPPTCGDARIWLGEECDDGNALGGDGCSSTCQVEPGYTCAGDPSSTCTPSCADNFEWHSQMGSTTTEYLLCEKSLSVSAAETICEGLGSGWTLARINDATENGYIDGFIGNHVWTGGQ
;
A
#
# COMPACT_ATOMS: atom_id res chain seq x y z
N MET A 1 -7.68 -40.58 36.42
CA MET A 1 -7.84 -40.94 35.00
C MET A 1 -9.01 -40.14 34.46
N ARG A 2 -8.69 -39.22 33.54
CA ARG A 2 -9.51 -38.41 32.60
C ARG A 2 -11.04 -38.44 32.73
N ALA A 3 -11.62 -37.25 32.93
CA ALA A 3 -12.83 -36.81 32.24
C ALA A 3 -12.53 -35.41 31.68
N GLY A 4 -12.34 -35.34 30.36
CA GLY A 4 -12.00 -34.10 29.65
C GLY A 4 -13.25 -33.34 29.29
N TRP A 5 -13.19 -32.01 29.46
CA TRP A 5 -14.15 -31.07 28.90
C TRP A 5 -13.54 -30.47 27.64
N VAL A 6 -14.36 -30.40 26.60
CA VAL A 6 -14.03 -29.95 25.25
C VAL A 6 -13.91 -28.43 25.27
N ALA A 7 -12.71 -27.90 25.03
CA ALA A 7 -12.49 -26.50 24.74
C ALA A 7 -13.03 -26.20 23.34
N SER A 8 -14.06 -25.36 23.25
CA SER A 8 -14.39 -24.61 22.03
C SER A 8 -13.89 -23.18 22.21
N ALA A 9 -13.30 -22.63 21.15
CA ALA A 9 -12.42 -21.48 21.14
C ALA A 9 -13.02 -20.19 21.73
N LEU A 10 -12.41 -19.70 22.82
CA LEU A 10 -12.29 -18.31 23.26
C LEU A 10 -11.00 -18.24 24.11
N CYS A 11 -10.26 -17.14 24.03
CA CYS A 11 -8.94 -16.95 24.68
C CYS A 11 -8.92 -17.45 26.13
N ALA A 12 -7.96 -18.31 26.45
CA ALA A 12 -7.81 -18.91 27.76
C ALA A 12 -7.18 -17.92 28.76
N PHE A 13 -8.01 -17.24 29.55
CA PHE A 13 -7.60 -16.85 30.91
C PHE A 13 -7.74 -18.08 31.80
N ALA A 14 -6.64 -18.47 32.47
CA ALA A 14 -6.60 -19.66 33.29
C ALA A 14 -7.37 -19.44 34.60
N VAL A 15 -8.67 -19.78 34.64
CA VAL A 15 -9.44 -19.78 35.89
C VAL A 15 -8.96 -20.94 36.77
N SER A 16 -8.32 -20.61 37.89
CA SER A 16 -7.83 -21.61 38.86
C SER A 16 -8.87 -21.89 39.94
N TRP A 17 -9.62 -22.97 39.77
CA TRP A 17 -10.64 -23.39 40.73
C TRP A 17 -10.03 -24.18 41.88
N HIS A 18 -10.38 -23.79 43.11
CA HIS A 18 -10.04 -24.57 44.30
C HIS A 18 -11.34 -24.96 45.03
N ALA A 19 -11.40 -26.21 45.49
CA ALA A 19 -12.49 -26.66 46.33
C ALA A 19 -12.41 -25.93 47.66
N ASP A 20 -13.41 -25.11 47.97
CA ASP A 20 -13.46 -24.39 49.24
C ASP A 20 -14.21 -25.27 50.27
N ALA A 21 -13.42 -25.85 51.18
CA ALA A 21 -13.93 -26.68 52.27
C ALA A 21 -14.29 -25.85 53.52
N SER A 22 -14.20 -24.52 53.44
CA SER A 22 -14.59 -23.63 54.53
C SER A 22 -16.11 -23.45 54.59
N ALA A 23 -16.62 -23.08 55.76
CA ALA A 23 -18.04 -23.05 56.10
C ALA A 23 -18.87 -21.94 55.39
N GLN A 24 -18.45 -21.48 54.20
CA GLN A 24 -18.95 -20.28 53.52
C GLN A 24 -20.20 -20.54 52.65
N CYS A 25 -20.32 -21.73 52.05
CA CYS A 25 -21.59 -22.21 51.49
C CYS A 25 -22.17 -23.28 52.42
N SER A 26 -23.49 -23.35 52.54
CA SER A 26 -24.24 -24.36 53.30
C SER A 26 -24.13 -25.79 52.71
N GLY A 27 -22.90 -26.30 52.50
CA GLY A 27 -22.61 -27.59 51.87
C GLY A 27 -21.26 -27.70 51.13
N GLY A 28 -20.46 -26.63 51.09
CA GLY A 28 -19.21 -26.54 50.33
C GLY A 28 -19.39 -25.93 48.94
N GLY A 29 -18.42 -25.12 48.50
CA GLY A 29 -18.48 -24.34 47.26
C GLY A 29 -17.20 -24.44 46.44
N THR A 30 -17.20 -23.84 45.25
CA THR A 30 -16.01 -23.73 44.41
C THR A 30 -15.69 -22.25 44.21
N ARG A 31 -14.45 -21.85 44.51
CA ARG A 31 -13.99 -20.46 44.40
C ARG A 31 -13.02 -20.31 43.22
N GLY A 32 -13.14 -19.21 42.49
CA GLY A 32 -12.29 -18.88 41.35
C GLY A 32 -12.39 -17.38 41.02
N ALA A 33 -11.37 -16.84 40.35
CA ALA A 33 -11.37 -15.43 39.93
C ALA A 33 -11.70 -15.31 38.44
N PHE A 34 -12.41 -14.25 38.07
CA PHE A 34 -12.74 -13.90 36.70
C PHE A 34 -12.83 -12.37 36.57
N GLY A 35 -12.23 -11.79 35.53
CA GLY A 35 -12.09 -10.33 35.45
C GLY A 35 -11.37 -9.77 36.68
N THR A 36 -11.97 -8.76 37.30
CA THR A 36 -11.46 -8.04 38.48
C THR A 36 -11.96 -8.62 39.81
N SER A 37 -12.89 -9.56 39.78
CA SER A 37 -13.60 -10.06 40.96
C SER A 37 -13.28 -11.51 41.28
N GLU A 38 -13.48 -11.89 42.55
CA GLU A 38 -13.53 -13.29 42.95
C GLU A 38 -14.96 -13.80 43.03
N TYR A 39 -15.20 -15.02 42.55
CA TYR A 39 -16.51 -15.67 42.55
C TYR A 39 -16.49 -16.93 43.40
N LEU A 40 -17.62 -17.16 44.07
CA LEU A 40 -17.88 -18.37 44.84
C LEU A 40 -19.20 -18.98 44.34
N TYR A 41 -19.11 -20.13 43.68
CA TYR A 41 -20.26 -20.92 43.27
C TYR A 41 -20.70 -21.83 44.43
N CYS A 42 -21.94 -21.64 44.90
CA CYS A 42 -22.57 -22.45 45.93
C CYS A 42 -23.57 -23.42 45.30
N GLY A 43 -23.24 -24.72 45.33
CA GLY A 43 -24.03 -25.77 44.67
C GLY A 43 -25.23 -26.28 45.46
N THR A 44 -25.59 -25.66 46.57
CA THR A 44 -26.72 -26.05 47.44
C THR A 44 -27.86 -25.06 47.31
N ASP A 45 -29.08 -25.56 47.12
CA ASP A 45 -30.25 -24.72 46.95
C ASP A 45 -30.57 -23.92 48.22
N ALA A 46 -30.73 -22.61 48.08
CA ALA A 46 -31.13 -21.68 49.12
C ALA A 46 -32.16 -20.69 48.57
N ASN A 47 -33.01 -20.16 49.46
CA ASN A 47 -33.82 -19.01 49.07
C ASN A 47 -32.96 -17.76 48.92
N TRP A 48 -33.44 -16.77 48.17
CA TRP A 48 -32.62 -15.64 47.76
C TRP A 48 -32.02 -14.89 48.97
N GLY A 49 -32.83 -14.64 50.01
CA GLY A 49 -32.35 -13.97 51.22
C GLY A 49 -31.34 -14.79 52.03
N ALA A 50 -31.44 -16.12 52.04
CA ALA A 50 -30.43 -16.99 52.64
C ALA A 50 -29.15 -17.06 51.80
N ALA A 51 -29.28 -17.02 50.47
CA ALA A 51 -28.15 -16.99 49.55
C ALA A 51 -27.33 -15.69 49.71
N ASP A 52 -27.98 -14.53 49.77
CA ASP A 52 -27.34 -13.24 50.03
C ASP A 52 -26.63 -13.21 51.40
N ALA A 53 -27.29 -13.75 52.44
CA ALA A 53 -26.71 -13.86 53.77
C ALA A 53 -25.49 -14.79 53.81
N ASP A 54 -25.53 -15.91 53.07
CA ASP A 54 -24.40 -16.84 52.94
C ASP A 54 -23.22 -16.17 52.22
N CYS A 55 -23.47 -15.42 51.13
CA CYS A 55 -22.43 -14.65 50.44
C CYS A 55 -21.74 -13.65 51.37
N ALA A 56 -22.49 -12.94 52.22
CA ALA A 56 -21.92 -12.02 53.21
C ALA A 56 -21.00 -12.70 54.25
N THR A 57 -21.08 -14.03 54.42
CA THR A 57 -20.16 -14.76 55.31
C THR A 57 -18.78 -15.01 54.69
N ALA A 58 -18.64 -14.86 53.37
CA ALA A 58 -17.36 -15.02 52.67
C ALA A 58 -16.37 -13.89 52.97
N GLY A 59 -16.86 -12.68 53.26
CA GLY A 59 -16.06 -11.54 53.67
C GLY A 59 -16.82 -10.21 53.55
N ALA A 60 -16.21 -9.12 54.01
CA ALA A 60 -16.73 -7.78 53.75
C ALA A 60 -16.70 -7.50 52.23
N GLY A 61 -17.78 -6.94 51.68
CA GLY A 61 -17.94 -6.68 50.24
C GLY A 61 -18.44 -7.87 49.42
N TRP A 62 -18.62 -9.05 50.02
CA TRP A 62 -19.19 -10.20 49.32
C TRP A 62 -20.72 -10.13 49.29
N THR A 63 -21.30 -10.28 48.12
CA THR A 63 -22.76 -10.25 47.91
C THR A 63 -23.16 -11.29 46.85
N LEU A 64 -24.46 -11.46 46.60
CA LEU A 64 -24.90 -12.15 45.39
C LEU A 64 -24.39 -11.40 44.15
N THR A 65 -23.90 -12.17 43.19
CA THR A 65 -23.22 -11.69 41.98
C THR A 65 -24.01 -10.61 41.23
N ARG A 66 -23.31 -9.52 40.90
CA ARG A 66 -23.73 -8.52 39.92
C ARG A 66 -23.29 -8.99 38.53
N VAL A 67 -23.95 -8.52 37.46
CA VAL A 67 -23.55 -8.87 36.08
C VAL A 67 -23.42 -7.61 35.26
N ASP A 68 -22.20 -7.27 34.90
CA ASP A 68 -21.84 -5.99 34.27
C ASP A 68 -21.74 -6.05 32.75
N ASP A 69 -21.48 -7.22 32.17
CA ASP A 69 -21.42 -7.38 30.73
C ASP A 69 -21.78 -8.80 30.24
N SER A 70 -21.87 -8.93 28.91
CA SER A 70 -22.20 -10.21 28.26
C SER A 70 -21.12 -11.31 28.41
N VAL A 71 -19.87 -10.93 28.69
CA VAL A 71 -18.74 -11.85 28.89
C VAL A 71 -18.82 -12.45 30.28
N GLU A 72 -19.15 -11.64 31.29
CA GLU A 72 -19.42 -12.07 32.65
C GLU A 72 -20.69 -12.93 32.75
N ASP A 73 -21.79 -12.53 32.10
CA ASP A 73 -23.02 -13.34 32.00
C ASP A 73 -22.72 -14.76 31.48
N ALA A 74 -21.92 -14.83 30.40
CA ALA A 74 -21.50 -16.10 29.81
C ALA A 74 -20.60 -16.92 30.74
N PHE A 75 -19.75 -16.27 31.55
CA PHE A 75 -18.92 -16.91 32.57
C PHE A 75 -19.77 -17.50 33.69
N ILE A 76 -20.69 -16.73 34.27
CA ILE A 76 -21.60 -17.15 35.36
C ILE A 76 -22.46 -18.32 34.91
N ARG A 77 -23.01 -18.24 33.69
CA ARG A 77 -23.72 -19.35 33.04
C ARG A 77 -22.85 -20.62 32.92
N GLY A 78 -21.55 -20.45 32.73
CA GLY A 78 -20.57 -21.54 32.67
C GLY A 78 -20.31 -22.23 34.02
N LEU A 79 -20.65 -21.59 35.15
CA LEU A 79 -20.42 -22.12 36.51
C LEU A 79 -21.45 -23.20 36.91
N GLY A 80 -22.66 -23.11 36.38
CA GLY A 80 -23.79 -23.96 36.77
C GLY A 80 -24.51 -24.57 35.57
N GLY A 81 -24.77 -25.88 35.61
CA GLY A 81 -25.57 -26.56 34.58
C GLY A 81 -27.10 -26.35 34.68
N GLY A 82 -27.55 -25.17 35.15
CA GLY A 82 -28.97 -24.83 35.32
C GLY A 82 -29.15 -23.50 36.05
N ASP A 83 -30.34 -23.25 36.59
CA ASP A 83 -30.73 -21.93 37.10
C ASP A 83 -29.97 -21.52 38.38
N LEU A 84 -29.69 -20.23 38.50
CA LEU A 84 -28.87 -19.61 39.54
C LEU A 84 -29.50 -18.31 40.07
N TRP A 85 -29.46 -18.08 41.38
CA TRP A 85 -29.69 -16.75 41.94
C TRP A 85 -28.52 -15.82 41.65
N ILE A 86 -28.85 -14.61 41.21
CA ILE A 86 -27.96 -13.45 41.07
C ILE A 86 -28.51 -12.28 41.88
N GLY A 87 -27.72 -11.24 42.08
CA GLY A 87 -27.94 -10.21 43.10
C GLY A 87 -28.96 -9.12 42.78
N GLY A 88 -29.64 -9.18 41.64
CA GLY A 88 -30.65 -8.19 41.26
C GLY A 88 -31.97 -8.42 41.99
N ASP A 89 -32.54 -7.38 42.59
CA ASP A 89 -33.85 -7.42 43.25
C ASP A 89 -34.58 -6.07 43.16
N ASP A 90 -35.90 -6.08 43.27
CA ASP A 90 -36.73 -4.88 43.38
C ASP A 90 -37.58 -4.87 44.67
N GLN A 91 -37.17 -5.67 45.68
CA GLN A 91 -37.88 -5.83 46.97
C GLN A 91 -38.13 -4.51 47.70
N ALA A 92 -37.24 -3.53 47.50
CA ALA A 92 -37.35 -2.24 48.14
C ALA A 92 -38.41 -1.33 47.49
N VAL A 93 -38.49 -1.36 46.16
CA VAL A 93 -39.39 -0.54 45.35
C VAL A 93 -39.76 -1.32 44.10
N ASP A 94 -41.00 -1.80 44.05
CA ASP A 94 -41.59 -2.54 42.93
C ASP A 94 -41.30 -1.85 41.57
N GLY A 95 -40.66 -2.60 40.67
CA GLY A 95 -40.24 -2.12 39.35
C GLY A 95 -38.94 -1.30 39.31
N GLU A 96 -38.25 -1.08 40.43
CA GLU A 96 -36.88 -0.54 40.47
C GLU A 96 -35.88 -1.66 40.79
N TRP A 97 -35.37 -2.32 39.75
CA TRP A 97 -34.42 -3.41 39.89
C TRP A 97 -33.02 -2.87 40.18
N ARG A 98 -32.48 -3.27 41.33
CA ARG A 98 -31.20 -2.83 41.86
C ARG A 98 -30.30 -4.01 42.18
N TRP A 99 -29.01 -3.81 41.99
CA TRP A 99 -27.97 -4.70 42.52
C TRP A 99 -27.77 -4.45 44.02
N ARG A 100 -27.03 -5.34 44.69
CA ARG A 100 -26.78 -5.27 46.14
C ARG A 100 -25.92 -4.08 46.57
N ASP A 101 -25.18 -3.48 45.64
CA ASP A 101 -24.45 -2.22 45.83
C ASP A 101 -25.35 -0.97 45.75
N GLY A 102 -26.60 -1.13 45.30
CA GLY A 102 -27.62 -0.09 45.20
C GLY A 102 -27.84 0.46 43.79
N ASP A 103 -27.00 0.09 42.82
CA ASP A 103 -27.13 0.57 41.44
C ASP A 103 -28.40 0.04 40.79
N GLN A 104 -29.19 0.93 40.21
CA GLN A 104 -30.38 0.57 39.46
C GLN A 104 -30.02 0.27 38.02
N PHE A 105 -30.28 -0.96 37.58
CA PHE A 105 -29.97 -1.40 36.22
C PHE A 105 -31.22 -1.48 35.32
N TRP A 106 -32.42 -1.56 35.91
CA TRP A 106 -33.66 -1.62 35.15
C TRP A 106 -34.81 -0.88 35.84
N GLN A 107 -35.67 -0.27 35.01
CA GLN A 107 -36.88 0.42 35.46
C GLN A 107 -38.10 -0.12 34.73
N GLY A 108 -39.07 -0.62 35.49
CA GLY A 108 -40.36 -1.11 35.00
C GLY A 108 -40.44 -2.64 34.93
N ASP A 109 -41.50 -3.12 34.28
CA ASP A 109 -41.82 -4.53 34.05
C ASP A 109 -41.31 -4.98 32.66
N GLU A 110 -42.07 -5.83 31.97
CA GLU A 110 -41.77 -6.41 30.65
C GLU A 110 -41.52 -5.33 29.58
N ASN A 111 -42.06 -4.12 29.78
CA ASN A 111 -41.86 -2.97 28.90
C ASN A 111 -40.93 -1.92 29.49
N GLY A 112 -40.14 -2.30 30.49
CA GLY A 112 -39.18 -1.42 31.15
C GLY A 112 -38.03 -0.98 30.26
N THR A 113 -37.18 -0.12 30.82
CA THR A 113 -36.00 0.42 30.13
C THR A 113 -34.74 0.23 30.98
N PRO A 114 -33.58 -0.04 30.34
CA PRO A 114 -32.29 -0.03 31.03
C PRO A 114 -32.02 1.33 31.68
N VAL A 115 -31.39 1.31 32.85
CA VAL A 115 -31.00 2.52 33.59
C VAL A 115 -29.48 2.62 33.62
N GLY A 116 -28.93 3.82 33.40
CA GLY A 116 -27.50 4.08 33.52
C GLY A 116 -26.60 3.39 32.48
N GLY A 117 -27.17 2.83 31.41
CA GLY A 117 -26.42 2.05 30.42
C GLY A 117 -25.91 0.70 30.94
N LEU A 118 -26.36 0.29 32.14
CA LEU A 118 -25.96 -0.95 32.77
C LEU A 118 -26.49 -2.17 32.00
N TYR A 119 -25.71 -3.24 32.02
CA TYR A 119 -26.05 -4.47 31.32
C TYR A 119 -27.30 -5.13 31.93
N ASN A 120 -28.11 -5.72 31.05
CA ASN A 120 -29.23 -6.56 31.44
C ASN A 120 -29.46 -7.63 30.39
N ASN A 121 -29.99 -8.78 30.82
CA ASN A 121 -30.25 -9.92 29.93
C ASN A 121 -31.61 -10.57 30.22
N TRP A 122 -32.63 -9.75 30.44
CA TRP A 122 -33.98 -10.23 30.70
C TRP A 122 -34.50 -11.12 29.56
N SER A 123 -35.15 -12.21 29.93
CA SER A 123 -35.84 -13.07 28.97
C SER A 123 -36.99 -12.32 28.31
N GLY A 124 -37.32 -12.65 27.06
CA GLY A 124 -38.49 -12.08 26.41
C GLY A 124 -39.75 -12.31 27.26
N GLY A 125 -40.36 -11.23 27.73
CA GLY A 125 -41.49 -11.29 28.65
C GLY A 125 -41.18 -11.00 30.12
N GLN A 126 -39.96 -10.61 30.46
CA GLN A 126 -39.47 -10.39 31.83
C GLN A 126 -38.80 -9.02 31.95
N PRO A 127 -38.72 -8.41 33.15
CA PRO A 127 -39.37 -8.85 34.38
C PRO A 127 -40.89 -8.69 34.28
N ASN A 128 -41.67 -9.68 34.69
CA ASN A 128 -43.12 -9.65 34.54
C ASN A 128 -43.81 -8.98 35.74
N ALA A 129 -45.06 -8.52 35.58
CA ALA A 129 -45.80 -7.88 36.67
C ALA A 129 -46.40 -8.91 37.67
N GLY A 130 -45.56 -9.83 38.15
CA GLY A 130 -45.92 -11.00 38.96
C GLY A 130 -46.30 -10.69 40.42
N GLY A 131 -46.15 -9.44 40.87
CA GLY A 131 -46.65 -8.88 42.13
C GLY A 131 -46.03 -9.40 43.43
N ASP A 132 -45.31 -10.52 43.39
CA ASP A 132 -44.54 -11.11 44.51
C ASP A 132 -43.21 -11.75 43.99
N GLU A 133 -42.72 -11.36 42.80
CA GLU A 133 -41.57 -11.98 42.09
C GLU A 133 -40.31 -11.10 42.15
N ASP A 134 -39.92 -10.66 43.34
CA ASP A 134 -38.98 -9.54 43.48
C ASP A 134 -37.47 -9.90 43.36
N CYS A 135 -37.12 -11.10 42.88
CA CYS A 135 -35.74 -11.61 42.90
C CYS A 135 -35.29 -12.18 41.56
N THR A 136 -34.08 -11.82 41.13
CA THR A 136 -33.57 -12.17 39.79
C THR A 136 -32.92 -13.55 39.78
N ARG A 137 -33.44 -14.41 38.89
CA ARG A 137 -32.87 -15.73 38.58
C ARG A 137 -32.28 -15.74 37.18
N MET A 138 -31.02 -16.14 37.05
CA MET A 138 -30.39 -16.46 35.76
C MET A 138 -30.74 -17.90 35.39
N LYS A 139 -31.29 -18.12 34.18
CA LYS A 139 -31.57 -19.46 33.67
C LYS A 139 -30.33 -20.12 33.08
N GLY A 140 -30.39 -21.43 32.87
CA GLY A 140 -29.34 -22.18 32.19
C GLY A 140 -29.01 -21.74 30.74
N ASP A 141 -29.86 -20.92 30.10
CA ASP A 141 -29.56 -20.31 28.80
C ASP A 141 -28.81 -18.96 28.89
N GLY A 142 -28.66 -18.40 30.10
CA GLY A 142 -28.03 -17.11 30.40
C GLY A 142 -29.03 -15.96 30.60
N THR A 143 -30.27 -16.11 30.13
CA THR A 143 -31.28 -15.05 30.26
C THR A 143 -31.94 -15.03 31.63
N TRP A 144 -32.40 -13.85 32.05
CA TRP A 144 -32.87 -13.59 33.41
C TRP A 144 -34.40 -13.59 33.49
N GLU A 145 -34.92 -13.90 34.67
CA GLU A 145 -36.35 -13.82 34.99
C GLU A 145 -36.55 -13.42 36.45
N ASP A 146 -37.67 -12.76 36.70
CA ASP A 146 -38.10 -12.35 38.04
C ASP A 146 -38.84 -13.51 38.69
N ARG A 147 -38.50 -13.83 39.95
CA ARG A 147 -39.02 -15.01 40.64
C ARG A 147 -39.30 -14.72 42.10
N GLN A 148 -40.17 -15.52 42.69
CA GLN A 148 -40.48 -15.41 44.11
C GLN A 148 -39.22 -15.67 44.94
N CYS A 149 -38.81 -14.69 45.73
CA CYS A 149 -37.61 -14.76 46.57
C CYS A 149 -37.60 -15.94 47.57
N ALA A 150 -38.76 -16.55 47.83
CA ALA A 150 -38.90 -17.73 48.67
C ALA A 150 -38.53 -19.06 47.97
N ASP A 151 -38.43 -19.07 46.64
CA ASP A 151 -37.98 -20.23 45.87
C ASP A 151 -36.52 -20.54 46.19
N THR A 152 -36.13 -21.81 46.08
CA THR A 152 -34.78 -22.26 46.40
C THR A 152 -34.02 -22.62 45.15
N GLU A 153 -32.87 -21.98 44.93
CA GLU A 153 -31.99 -22.22 43.79
C GLU A 153 -30.54 -22.23 44.24
N ARG A 154 -29.65 -22.74 43.38
CA ARG A 154 -28.20 -22.57 43.52
C ARG A 154 -27.84 -21.10 43.28
N TYR A 155 -26.68 -20.66 43.73
CA TYR A 155 -26.36 -19.23 43.71
C TYR A 155 -24.87 -18.99 43.53
N VAL A 156 -24.55 -17.79 43.06
CA VAL A 156 -23.18 -17.31 42.87
C VAL A 156 -22.98 -16.07 43.70
N CYS A 157 -21.91 -16.07 44.49
CA CYS A 157 -21.45 -14.90 45.21
C CYS A 157 -20.29 -14.27 44.48
N GLU A 158 -20.20 -12.95 44.56
CA GLU A 158 -19.08 -12.16 44.08
C GLU A 158 -18.45 -11.41 45.24
N GLY A 159 -17.12 -11.40 45.30
CA GLY A 159 -16.32 -10.66 46.25
C GLY A 159 -15.96 -9.27 45.75
N PRO A 160 -15.41 -8.40 46.63
CA PRO A 160 -14.95 -7.09 46.21
C PRO A 160 -13.86 -7.20 45.12
N PRO A 161 -13.74 -6.17 44.27
CA PRO A 161 -12.72 -6.13 43.23
C PRO A 161 -11.30 -6.20 43.84
N ILE A 162 -10.39 -6.86 43.13
CA ILE A 162 -9.04 -7.15 43.61
C ILE A 162 -8.14 -5.95 43.33
N CYS A 163 -7.95 -5.11 44.33
CA CYS A 163 -7.09 -3.95 44.18
C CYS A 163 -5.62 -4.28 43.85
N GLY A 164 -5.07 -3.58 42.86
CA GLY A 164 -3.69 -3.67 42.42
C GLY A 164 -3.43 -4.74 41.38
N ASN A 165 -4.46 -5.16 40.65
CA ASN A 165 -4.37 -6.19 39.60
C ASN A 165 -4.09 -5.60 38.20
N GLY A 166 -4.13 -4.27 38.07
CA GLY A 166 -3.89 -3.52 36.84
C GLY A 166 -5.14 -3.34 35.97
N VAL A 167 -6.32 -3.62 36.51
CA VAL A 167 -7.62 -3.51 35.82
C VAL A 167 -8.63 -2.92 36.80
N ARG A 168 -9.13 -1.72 36.48
CA ARG A 168 -10.14 -1.03 37.30
C ARG A 168 -11.50 -1.73 37.19
N GLY A 169 -11.95 -2.35 38.29
CA GLY A 169 -13.21 -3.08 38.39
C GLY A 169 -14.39 -2.27 38.95
N ALA A 170 -15.59 -2.85 38.88
CA ALA A 170 -16.79 -2.28 39.51
C ALA A 170 -16.59 -2.20 41.04
N GLY A 171 -16.62 -0.97 41.59
CA GLY A 171 -16.37 -0.70 43.02
C GLY A 171 -14.98 -0.16 43.36
N GLU A 172 -14.07 -0.03 42.37
CA GLU A 172 -12.77 0.62 42.54
C GLU A 172 -12.81 2.09 42.09
N GLU A 173 -12.33 3.00 42.93
CA GLU A 173 -12.10 4.40 42.50
C GLU A 173 -10.89 4.47 41.55
N CYS A 174 -9.95 3.53 41.65
CA CYS A 174 -8.73 3.41 40.87
C CYS A 174 -8.12 1.99 41.00
N ASP A 175 -7.20 1.58 40.11
CA ASP A 175 -6.30 0.43 40.30
C ASP A 175 -4.98 0.74 39.57
N ASP A 176 -3.88 0.88 40.31
CA ASP A 176 -2.60 1.25 39.72
C ASP A 176 -1.66 0.08 39.40
N GLY A 177 -2.17 -1.14 39.41
CA GLY A 177 -1.39 -2.35 39.20
C GLY A 177 -0.57 -2.79 40.40
N ASN A 178 -0.76 -2.14 41.56
CA ASN A 178 -0.14 -2.56 42.80
C ASN A 178 -0.94 -2.15 44.05
N THR A 179 -0.42 -2.43 45.25
CA THR A 179 -1.10 -2.13 46.55
C THR A 179 -0.21 -1.27 47.45
N THR A 180 0.64 -0.45 46.85
CA THR A 180 1.41 0.56 47.56
C THR A 180 0.48 1.73 47.87
N ASP A 181 0.67 2.38 49.02
CA ASP A 181 -0.01 3.63 49.31
C ASP A 181 0.93 4.79 48.94
N GLY A 182 0.40 5.84 48.33
CA GLY A 182 1.06 7.10 47.99
C GLY A 182 1.47 7.28 46.53
N ASP A 183 1.10 6.36 45.64
CA ASP A 183 1.43 6.35 44.20
C ASP A 183 0.22 6.63 43.28
N GLY A 184 -0.91 7.04 43.87
CA GLY A 184 -2.09 7.53 43.14
C GLY A 184 -3.33 6.70 43.44
N CYS A 185 -3.16 5.42 43.77
CA CYS A 185 -4.23 4.55 44.22
C CYS A 185 -3.85 3.84 45.52
N SER A 186 -4.72 3.88 46.53
CA SER A 186 -4.41 3.22 47.80
C SER A 186 -4.50 1.70 47.67
N ALA A 187 -3.96 0.98 48.66
CA ALA A 187 -4.12 -0.48 48.78
C ALA A 187 -5.59 -0.96 48.93
N THR A 188 -6.55 -0.02 49.02
CA THR A 188 -7.99 -0.28 49.07
C THR A 188 -8.75 0.32 47.89
N CYS A 189 -8.05 0.68 46.81
CA CYS A 189 -8.60 1.21 45.57
C CYS A 189 -9.44 2.47 45.77
N THR A 190 -8.96 3.32 46.68
CA THR A 190 -9.42 4.69 46.87
C THR A 190 -8.40 5.67 46.29
N LEU A 191 -8.89 6.68 45.59
CA LEU A 191 -8.07 7.69 44.92
C LEU A 191 -7.34 8.54 45.96
N GLU A 192 -6.01 8.62 45.86
CA GLU A 192 -5.17 9.31 46.85
C GLU A 192 -4.88 10.78 46.51
N GLY A 193 -5.79 11.43 45.77
CA GLY A 193 -5.65 12.82 45.35
C GLY A 193 -6.67 13.20 44.26
N PRO A 194 -6.70 14.47 43.81
CA PRO A 194 -7.36 14.80 42.56
C PRO A 194 -6.66 14.05 41.42
N PRO A 195 -7.42 13.50 40.46
CA PRO A 195 -6.83 12.72 39.38
C PRO A 195 -5.81 13.56 38.60
N PRO A 196 -4.58 13.05 38.43
CA PRO A 196 -3.54 13.75 37.70
C PRO A 196 -3.72 13.57 36.20
N CYS A 197 -4.14 14.62 35.51
CA CYS A 197 -4.18 14.63 34.06
C CYS A 197 -2.77 14.55 33.44
N GLY A 198 -2.61 13.67 32.46
CA GLY A 198 -1.39 13.42 31.69
C GLY A 198 -0.50 12.29 32.23
N ASP A 199 -1.06 11.39 33.03
CA ASP A 199 -0.33 10.23 33.56
C ASP A 199 -0.59 8.92 32.77
N GLY A 200 -1.43 9.00 31.75
CA GLY A 200 -1.81 7.92 30.86
C GLY A 200 -2.97 7.07 31.37
N ARG A 201 -3.72 7.54 32.36
CA ARG A 201 -4.86 6.81 32.94
C ARG A 201 -6.11 7.67 32.97
N ILE A 202 -7.26 7.07 32.66
CA ILE A 202 -8.53 7.80 32.65
C ILE A 202 -9.20 7.65 34.02
N TRP A 203 -9.15 8.70 34.83
CA TRP A 203 -9.74 8.71 36.17
C TRP A 203 -11.22 9.15 36.17
N LEU A 204 -11.92 8.97 37.30
CA LEU A 204 -13.32 9.38 37.43
C LEU A 204 -13.46 10.93 37.34
N GLY A 205 -13.98 11.40 36.21
CA GLY A 205 -14.15 12.83 35.91
C GLY A 205 -13.36 13.32 34.70
N GLU A 206 -12.48 12.48 34.16
CA GLU A 206 -11.73 12.72 32.93
C GLU A 206 -12.45 12.09 31.73
N ALA A 207 -12.38 12.77 30.58
CA ALA A 207 -12.91 12.26 29.32
C ALA A 207 -11.83 11.58 28.46
N CYS A 208 -10.55 11.86 28.73
CA CYS A 208 -9.36 11.31 28.08
C CYS A 208 -8.14 11.51 29.01
N ASP A 209 -7.03 10.81 28.73
CA ASP A 209 -5.69 11.07 29.27
C ASP A 209 -4.64 10.41 28.34
N ASP A 210 -3.93 11.21 27.55
CA ASP A 210 -2.99 10.75 26.52
C ASP A 210 -1.53 10.62 27.00
N GLY A 211 -1.31 10.65 28.32
CA GLY A 211 0.03 10.60 28.91
C GLY A 211 0.80 11.92 28.80
N GLY A 212 0.10 13.02 28.49
CA GLY A 212 0.63 14.37 28.40
C GLY A 212 -0.33 15.44 28.92
N THR A 213 0.14 16.69 28.91
CA THR A 213 -0.69 17.88 29.19
C THR A 213 -0.52 18.94 28.11
N VAL A 214 0.02 18.52 26.96
CA VAL A 214 0.06 19.35 25.75
C VAL A 214 -1.39 19.48 25.27
N GLY A 215 -1.70 20.52 24.49
CA GLY A 215 -3.01 20.68 23.88
C GLY A 215 -2.86 20.75 22.37
N GLY A 216 -3.87 20.33 21.64
CA GLY A 216 -3.84 20.12 20.19
C GLY A 216 -3.50 18.68 19.76
N ASP A 217 -3.32 17.77 20.71
CA ASP A 217 -3.13 16.32 20.53
C ASP A 217 -4.40 15.51 20.83
N GLY A 218 -5.50 16.19 21.16
CA GLY A 218 -6.82 15.60 21.33
C GLY A 218 -7.25 15.37 22.77
N CYS A 219 -6.33 15.48 23.73
CA CYS A 219 -6.65 15.52 25.15
C CYS A 219 -6.03 16.73 25.83
N ASN A 220 -6.85 17.71 26.23
CA ASN A 220 -6.30 18.94 26.77
C ASN A 220 -5.72 18.77 28.18
N SER A 221 -4.99 19.79 28.67
CA SER A 221 -4.41 19.83 30.03
C SER A 221 -5.39 19.70 31.22
N THR A 222 -6.69 19.63 30.95
CA THR A 222 -7.76 19.39 31.94
C THR A 222 -8.48 18.05 31.71
N CYS A 223 -7.95 17.20 30.83
CA CYS A 223 -8.44 15.87 30.50
C CYS A 223 -9.88 15.87 29.97
N GLU A 224 -10.20 16.90 29.18
CA GLU A 224 -11.38 16.95 28.32
C GLU A 224 -10.96 16.64 26.87
N ILE A 225 -11.78 15.85 26.16
CA ILE A 225 -11.57 15.59 24.74
C ILE A 225 -11.64 16.91 23.97
N GLU A 226 -10.61 17.20 23.20
CA GLU A 226 -10.56 18.44 22.42
C GLU A 226 -11.58 18.40 21.27
N PRO A 227 -12.22 19.53 20.92
CA PRO A 227 -13.16 19.59 19.81
C PRO A 227 -12.53 19.06 18.52
N GLY A 228 -13.21 18.12 17.87
CA GLY A 228 -12.70 17.51 16.65
C GLY A 228 -11.80 16.30 16.89
N TYR A 229 -11.69 15.77 18.12
CA TYR A 229 -10.99 14.52 18.42
C TYR A 229 -11.92 13.44 18.96
N ALA A 230 -11.53 12.18 18.76
CA ALA A 230 -12.11 11.00 19.36
C ALA A 230 -11.00 10.23 20.08
N CYS A 231 -11.12 10.15 21.41
CA CYS A 231 -10.15 9.46 22.27
C CYS A 231 -10.67 8.07 22.65
N THR A 232 -9.80 7.07 22.54
CA THR A 232 -10.10 5.69 22.96
C THR A 232 -8.89 5.04 23.63
N GLY A 233 -9.13 4.10 24.54
CA GLY A 233 -8.07 3.37 25.24
C GLY A 233 -7.54 4.06 26.50
N GLU A 234 -6.63 3.37 27.19
CA GLU A 234 -5.96 3.85 28.41
C GLU A 234 -4.48 3.38 28.35
N PRO A 235 -3.50 4.28 28.11
CA PRO A 235 -3.65 5.72 27.82
C PRO A 235 -4.53 6.00 26.60
N SER A 236 -5.22 7.15 26.63
CA SER A 236 -6.04 7.63 25.53
C SER A 236 -5.19 7.83 24.29
N ILE A 237 -5.58 7.14 23.23
CA ILE A 237 -5.13 7.46 21.89
C ILE A 237 -6.22 8.35 21.31
N CYS A 238 -5.93 9.64 21.26
CA CYS A 238 -6.79 10.63 20.65
C CYS A 238 -6.46 10.72 19.17
N THR A 239 -7.47 10.49 18.35
CA THR A 239 -7.39 10.62 16.89
C THR A 239 -8.26 11.79 16.48
N SER A 240 -7.77 12.67 15.61
CA SER A 240 -8.66 13.71 15.09
C SER A 240 -9.78 13.05 14.29
N SER A 241 -10.99 13.59 14.41
CA SER A 241 -12.25 13.03 13.92
C SER A 241 -12.38 13.00 12.39
N CYS A 242 -11.33 13.39 11.67
CA CYS A 242 -11.14 13.31 10.23
C CYS A 242 -9.70 12.81 9.85
N GLU A 243 -8.85 12.37 10.79
CA GLU A 243 -7.42 12.05 10.57
C GLU A 243 -7.17 10.95 9.53
N ASP A 244 -8.06 9.96 9.43
CA ASP A 244 -7.94 8.89 8.43
C ASP A 244 -8.47 9.29 7.03
N ASN A 245 -8.95 10.53 6.85
CA ASN A 245 -9.78 10.93 5.70
C ASN A 245 -9.64 12.40 5.29
N PHE A 246 -8.56 13.07 5.70
CA PHE A 246 -8.21 14.40 5.21
C PHE A 246 -7.32 14.29 3.97
N ALA A 247 -7.75 14.92 2.88
CA ALA A 247 -6.91 15.15 1.72
C ALA A 247 -6.46 16.61 1.72
N TRP A 248 -5.27 16.88 2.24
CA TRP A 248 -4.62 18.19 2.18
C TRP A 248 -4.33 18.55 0.72
N ARG A 249 -4.73 19.76 0.29
CA ARG A 249 -4.42 20.25 -1.05
C ARG A 249 -4.17 21.76 -1.03
N SER A 250 -2.95 22.14 -1.39
CA SER A 250 -2.60 23.53 -1.67
C SER A 250 -2.94 23.86 -3.13
N GLN A 251 -3.58 25.02 -3.35
CA GLN A 251 -3.92 25.43 -4.71
C GLN A 251 -2.64 25.72 -5.50
N MET A 252 -2.55 25.11 -6.68
CA MET A 252 -1.61 25.51 -7.73
C MET A 252 -2.01 26.92 -8.21
N GLY A 253 -1.56 27.96 -7.49
CA GLY A 253 -1.75 29.37 -7.86
C GLY A 253 -2.30 30.33 -6.78
N SER A 254 -2.72 29.88 -5.60
CA SER A 254 -3.00 30.78 -4.46
C SER A 254 -1.83 30.74 -3.48
N THR A 255 -1.31 31.91 -3.12
CA THR A 255 -0.10 32.02 -2.28
C THR A 255 -0.41 32.34 -0.82
N THR A 256 -1.66 32.18 -0.38
CA THR A 256 -2.08 32.60 0.99
C THR A 256 -3.21 31.77 1.59
N THR A 257 -3.76 30.78 0.88
CA THR A 257 -4.95 30.04 1.30
C THR A 257 -4.75 28.56 1.04
N GLU A 258 -4.98 27.77 2.06
CA GLU A 258 -4.95 26.31 2.03
C GLU A 258 -6.36 25.74 2.09
N TYR A 259 -6.59 24.62 1.41
CA TYR A 259 -7.87 23.92 1.39
C TYR A 259 -7.74 22.53 1.98
N LEU A 260 -8.73 22.16 2.80
CA LEU A 260 -8.77 20.86 3.46
C LEU A 260 -10.12 20.19 3.21
N LEU A 261 -10.11 19.03 2.55
CA LEU A 261 -11.30 18.21 2.36
C LEU A 261 -11.41 17.18 3.50
N CYS A 262 -12.45 17.26 4.34
CA CYS A 262 -12.84 16.13 5.19
C CYS A 262 -13.80 15.21 4.43
N GLU A 263 -13.43 13.94 4.27
CA GLU A 263 -14.29 12.97 3.59
C GLU A 263 -15.44 12.40 4.43
N LYS A 264 -15.61 12.87 5.67
CA LYS A 264 -16.70 12.45 6.55
C LYS A 264 -17.95 13.31 6.33
N SER A 265 -19.09 12.64 6.16
CA SER A 265 -20.38 13.33 6.02
C SER A 265 -20.92 13.81 7.36
N LEU A 266 -20.99 15.12 7.56
CA LEU A 266 -21.45 15.78 8.79
C LEU A 266 -22.40 16.96 8.49
N SER A 267 -23.16 17.39 9.49
CA SER A 267 -23.99 18.59 9.38
C SER A 267 -23.12 19.83 9.23
N VAL A 268 -23.64 20.88 8.59
CA VAL A 268 -22.85 22.10 8.35
C VAL A 268 -22.33 22.73 9.65
N SER A 269 -23.09 22.63 10.74
CA SER A 269 -22.71 23.14 12.06
C SER A 269 -21.55 22.37 12.69
N ALA A 270 -21.49 21.06 12.48
CA ALA A 270 -20.38 20.24 12.92
C ALA A 270 -19.14 20.48 12.03
N ALA A 271 -19.35 20.59 10.71
CA ALA A 271 -18.30 20.94 9.76
C ALA A 271 -17.66 22.31 10.06
N GLU A 272 -18.47 23.34 10.37
CA GLU A 272 -18.01 24.66 10.76
C GLU A 272 -17.18 24.61 12.05
N THR A 273 -17.66 23.88 13.07
CA THR A 273 -16.92 23.69 14.32
C THR A 273 -15.55 23.03 14.07
N ILE A 274 -15.48 22.06 13.15
CA ILE A 274 -14.22 21.41 12.79
C ILE A 274 -13.30 22.39 12.07
N CYS A 275 -13.78 23.12 11.06
CA CYS A 275 -12.97 24.08 10.34
C CYS A 275 -12.42 25.18 11.28
N GLU A 276 -13.26 25.74 12.15
CA GLU A 276 -12.82 26.74 13.14
C GLU A 276 -11.84 26.16 14.18
N GLY A 277 -11.94 24.86 14.46
CA GLY A 277 -11.04 24.13 15.35
C GLY A 277 -9.61 23.96 14.80
N LEU A 278 -9.42 24.07 13.48
CA LEU A 278 -8.10 23.97 12.84
C LEU A 278 -7.19 25.16 13.17
N GLY A 279 -7.76 26.29 13.59
CA GLY A 279 -6.99 27.44 14.06
C GLY A 279 -7.58 28.78 13.62
N ALA A 280 -6.93 29.86 14.08
CA ALA A 280 -7.40 31.21 13.79
C ALA A 280 -7.33 31.53 12.29
N GLY A 281 -8.48 31.79 11.68
CA GLY A 281 -8.60 32.12 10.26
C GLY A 281 -9.09 30.96 9.39
N TRP A 282 -9.25 29.76 9.95
CA TRP A 282 -9.88 28.65 9.28
C TRP A 282 -11.40 28.73 9.35
N THR A 283 -12.08 28.44 8.24
CA THR A 283 -13.54 28.47 8.12
C THR A 283 -14.02 27.56 6.98
N LEU A 284 -15.34 27.41 6.80
CA LEU A 284 -15.89 26.73 5.63
C LEU A 284 -15.61 27.54 4.35
N THR A 285 -15.20 26.84 3.30
CA THR A 285 -14.65 27.44 2.08
C THR A 285 -15.56 28.48 1.44
N ARG A 286 -14.97 29.60 1.05
CA ARG A 286 -15.58 30.69 0.31
C ARG A 286 -15.03 30.70 -1.11
N ILE A 287 -15.92 30.59 -2.10
CA ILE A 287 -15.52 30.54 -3.50
C ILE A 287 -15.60 31.93 -4.15
N ASN A 288 -14.45 32.46 -4.58
CA ASN A 288 -14.28 33.84 -5.04
C ASN A 288 -14.27 33.99 -6.55
N ASP A 289 -13.82 32.97 -7.30
CA ASP A 289 -13.79 33.00 -8.76
C ASP A 289 -13.94 31.60 -9.41
N ALA A 290 -13.98 31.58 -10.75
CA ALA A 290 -14.16 30.36 -11.52
C ALA A 290 -12.96 29.40 -11.45
N THR A 291 -11.75 29.92 -11.22
CA THR A 291 -10.54 29.11 -11.09
C THR A 291 -10.54 28.38 -9.75
N GLU A 292 -10.85 29.08 -8.67
CA GLU A 292 -11.05 28.48 -7.34
C GLU A 292 -12.19 27.46 -7.35
N ASN A 293 -13.32 27.78 -7.99
CA ASN A 293 -14.46 26.87 -8.11
C ASN A 293 -14.10 25.56 -8.84
N ALA A 294 -13.35 25.65 -9.94
CA ALA A 294 -12.89 24.48 -10.70
C ALA A 294 -11.78 23.71 -9.97
N TYR A 295 -10.96 24.39 -9.17
CA TYR A 295 -9.96 23.76 -8.34
C TYR A 295 -10.62 22.87 -7.28
N ILE A 296 -11.58 23.40 -6.52
CA ILE A 296 -12.35 22.63 -5.53
C ILE A 296 -13.09 21.47 -6.22
N ASP A 297 -13.73 21.72 -7.38
CA ASP A 297 -14.38 20.68 -8.18
C ASP A 297 -13.42 19.53 -8.59
N GLY A 298 -12.15 19.84 -8.86
CA GLY A 298 -11.16 18.88 -9.36
C GLY A 298 -10.78 17.76 -8.39
N PHE A 299 -11.10 17.88 -7.10
CA PHE A 299 -10.80 16.86 -6.10
C PHE A 299 -11.96 16.50 -5.17
N ILE A 300 -13.15 17.06 -5.38
CA ILE A 300 -14.36 16.51 -4.77
C ILE A 300 -14.77 15.27 -5.57
N GLY A 301 -15.09 14.18 -4.87
CA GLY A 301 -15.55 12.95 -5.51
C GLY A 301 -17.06 12.88 -5.75
N ASN A 302 -17.84 13.85 -5.24
CA ASN A 302 -19.30 13.93 -5.37
C ASN A 302 -19.86 15.31 -4.96
N HIS A 303 -20.12 15.54 -3.66
CA HIS A 303 -20.69 16.79 -3.16
C HIS A 303 -20.16 17.17 -1.77
N VAL A 304 -19.95 18.47 -1.56
CA VAL A 304 -19.35 19.03 -0.33
C VAL A 304 -20.06 20.29 0.15
N TRP A 305 -20.12 20.49 1.47
CA TRP A 305 -20.50 21.76 2.08
C TRP A 305 -19.48 22.85 1.75
N THR A 306 -20.01 24.05 1.53
CA THR A 306 -19.26 25.31 1.42
C THR A 306 -19.77 26.30 2.46
N GLY A 307 -19.12 27.46 2.61
CA GLY A 307 -19.47 28.46 3.62
C GLY A 307 -20.71 29.31 3.32
N GLY A 308 -21.44 29.06 2.23
CA GLY A 308 -22.60 29.86 1.86
C GLY A 308 -23.84 29.52 2.68
N GLN A 309 -24.59 30.55 3.09
CA GLN A 309 -25.83 30.42 3.86
C GLN A 309 -26.79 31.60 3.67
N ASP A 310 -28.07 31.40 3.95
CA ASP A 310 -29.03 32.49 4.12
C ASP A 310 -29.93 32.34 5.38
N GLU A 311 -29.52 31.50 6.33
CA GLU A 311 -30.20 31.21 7.63
C GLU A 311 -30.65 32.47 8.39
N ALA A 312 -29.87 33.56 8.27
CA ALA A 312 -30.17 34.81 8.95
C ALA A 312 -31.29 35.62 8.27
N VAL A 313 -31.35 35.59 6.93
CA VAL A 313 -32.28 36.36 6.10
C VAL A 313 -32.51 35.58 4.80
N GLU A 314 -33.64 34.88 4.74
CA GLU A 314 -34.14 34.17 3.56
C GLU A 314 -33.90 34.92 2.25
N GLY A 315 -33.25 34.25 1.30
CA GLY A 315 -32.89 34.77 -0.02
C GLY A 315 -31.76 35.80 -0.02
N ALA A 316 -31.08 36.05 1.11
CA ALA A 316 -29.93 36.94 1.20
C ALA A 316 -28.66 36.16 1.57
N TRP A 317 -28.19 35.38 0.60
CA TRP A 317 -27.04 34.49 0.69
C TRP A 317 -25.72 35.21 1.01
N ARG A 318 -25.08 34.76 2.07
CA ARG A 318 -23.84 35.28 2.65
C ARG A 318 -22.86 34.16 2.90
N TRP A 319 -21.58 34.48 2.78
CA TRP A 319 -20.52 33.64 3.34
C TRP A 319 -20.50 33.74 4.86
N ARG A 320 -19.79 32.83 5.54
CA ARG A 320 -19.64 32.85 7.01
C ARG A 320 -18.98 34.14 7.55
N ASP A 321 -18.17 34.81 6.74
CA ASP A 321 -17.63 36.14 7.03
C ASP A 321 -18.66 37.30 6.97
N GLY A 322 -19.91 36.99 6.60
CA GLY A 322 -21.03 37.92 6.49
C GLY A 322 -21.16 38.63 5.15
N VAL A 323 -20.25 38.42 4.19
CA VAL A 323 -20.28 39.04 2.86
C VAL A 323 -21.41 38.43 2.04
N GLN A 324 -22.36 39.27 1.62
CA GLN A 324 -23.49 38.85 0.78
C GLN A 324 -23.05 38.72 -0.68
N PHE A 325 -23.29 37.55 -1.28
CA PHE A 325 -22.92 37.25 -2.66
C PHE A 325 -24.11 37.05 -3.60
N TRP A 326 -25.29 36.74 -3.07
CA TRP A 326 -26.51 36.57 -3.87
C TRP A 326 -27.75 37.15 -3.19
N GLN A 327 -28.74 37.54 -4.01
CA GLN A 327 -30.02 38.07 -3.55
C GLN A 327 -31.16 37.50 -4.39
N GLY A 328 -32.08 36.79 -3.73
CA GLY A 328 -33.23 36.12 -4.32
C GLY A 328 -33.08 34.59 -4.34
N ASP A 329 -34.10 33.94 -4.89
CA ASP A 329 -34.17 32.50 -5.17
C ASP A 329 -33.68 32.20 -6.61
N GLU A 330 -34.37 31.33 -7.35
CA GLU A 330 -34.08 30.89 -8.72
C GLU A 330 -33.93 32.08 -9.68
N THR A 331 -34.60 33.20 -9.40
CA THR A 331 -34.57 34.42 -10.22
C THR A 331 -33.69 35.53 -9.65
N GLY A 332 -32.86 35.21 -8.67
CA GLY A 332 -31.98 36.13 -7.98
C GLY A 332 -30.88 36.74 -8.84
N THR A 333 -30.12 37.65 -8.24
CA THR A 333 -29.00 38.33 -8.90
C THR A 333 -27.75 38.35 -8.02
N PRO A 334 -26.53 38.26 -8.60
CA PRO A 334 -25.29 38.41 -7.85
C PRO A 334 -25.19 39.79 -7.19
N VAL A 335 -24.68 39.82 -5.96
CA VAL A 335 -24.45 41.04 -5.19
C VAL A 335 -22.96 41.38 -5.24
N GLY A 336 -22.63 42.66 -5.48
CA GLY A 336 -21.25 43.14 -5.44
C GLY A 336 -20.35 42.68 -6.59
N GLY A 337 -20.90 42.00 -7.61
CA GLY A 337 -20.10 41.42 -8.70
C GLY A 337 -19.29 40.20 -8.27
N LEU A 338 -19.64 39.60 -7.12
CA LEU A 338 -19.03 38.39 -6.60
C LEU A 338 -19.42 37.18 -7.47
N TYR A 339 -18.54 36.19 -7.48
CA TYR A 339 -18.74 34.96 -8.24
C TYR A 339 -19.86 34.11 -7.65
N THR A 340 -20.64 33.48 -8.52
CA THR A 340 -21.69 32.52 -8.18
C THR A 340 -21.79 31.47 -9.27
N ASN A 341 -21.99 30.20 -8.90
CA ASN A 341 -22.15 29.12 -9.87
C ASN A 341 -23.34 28.20 -9.56
N TRP A 342 -24.50 28.81 -9.30
CA TRP A 342 -25.73 28.07 -9.03
C TRP A 342 -26.11 27.13 -10.17
N LYS A 343 -26.52 25.91 -9.80
CA LYS A 343 -27.12 24.96 -10.72
C LYS A 343 -28.41 25.55 -11.30
N SER A 344 -28.74 25.22 -12.55
CA SER A 344 -29.98 25.69 -13.18
C SER A 344 -31.19 25.28 -12.34
N GLY A 345 -31.97 26.27 -11.87
CA GLY A 345 -33.12 26.06 -10.99
C GLY A 345 -32.86 26.39 -9.51
N GLU A 346 -31.61 26.69 -9.14
CA GLU A 346 -31.17 27.00 -7.78
C GLU A 346 -30.70 28.46 -7.65
N PRO A 347 -30.68 29.05 -6.45
CA PRO A 347 -31.23 28.49 -5.21
C PRO A 347 -32.76 28.43 -5.27
N ASN A 348 -33.38 27.34 -4.85
CA ASN A 348 -34.83 27.18 -4.96
C ASN A 348 -35.55 27.70 -3.69
N ALA A 349 -36.86 27.96 -3.76
CA ALA A 349 -37.62 28.51 -2.63
C ALA A 349 -38.03 27.43 -1.60
N GLY A 350 -37.12 26.52 -1.26
CA GLY A 350 -37.30 25.53 -0.22
C GLY A 350 -37.16 26.19 1.15
N ALA A 351 -38.27 26.39 1.87
CA ALA A 351 -38.32 27.18 3.12
C ALA A 351 -37.45 26.68 4.31
N ASP A 352 -36.65 25.63 4.13
CA ASP A 352 -35.68 25.11 5.11
C ASP A 352 -34.29 24.81 4.47
N GLU A 353 -34.03 25.19 3.21
CA GLU A 353 -32.80 24.88 2.47
C GLU A 353 -31.78 26.03 2.55
N ASP A 354 -31.23 26.29 3.74
CA ASP A 354 -30.50 27.55 3.98
C ASP A 354 -28.97 27.46 3.80
N CYS A 355 -28.45 26.32 3.31
CA CYS A 355 -27.01 26.03 3.27
C CYS A 355 -26.51 25.60 1.89
N THR A 356 -25.35 26.13 1.49
CA THR A 356 -24.81 25.91 0.13
C THR A 356 -23.89 24.69 0.05
N ARG A 357 -24.19 23.79 -0.89
CA ARG A 357 -23.38 22.62 -1.24
C ARG A 357 -22.88 22.74 -2.68
N GLN A 358 -21.63 22.37 -2.95
CA GLN A 358 -21.09 22.22 -4.30
C GLN A 358 -21.20 20.76 -4.75
N GLU A 359 -21.54 20.53 -6.01
CA GLU A 359 -21.58 19.22 -6.68
C GLU A 359 -20.49 19.07 -7.73
N ASP A 360 -20.32 17.85 -8.24
CA ASP A 360 -19.61 17.52 -9.48
C ASP A 360 -19.95 18.49 -10.63
N GLY A 361 -18.91 19.03 -11.27
CA GLY A 361 -19.00 20.09 -12.27
C GLY A 361 -19.01 21.50 -11.66
N GLY A 362 -18.74 21.60 -10.36
CA GLY A 362 -18.57 22.83 -9.59
C GLY A 362 -19.85 23.65 -9.39
N LEU A 363 -21.03 23.07 -9.59
CA LEU A 363 -22.32 23.76 -9.52
C LEU A 363 -22.87 23.76 -8.08
N TRP A 364 -23.54 24.84 -7.68
CA TRP A 364 -24.03 25.01 -6.30
C TRP A 364 -25.52 24.69 -6.18
N GLN A 365 -25.89 24.05 -5.08
CA GLN A 365 -27.27 23.80 -4.64
C GLN A 365 -27.45 24.33 -3.22
N ASP A 366 -28.66 24.75 -2.91
CA ASP A 366 -29.14 24.99 -1.56
C ASP A 366 -29.78 23.73 -0.98
N LYS A 367 -29.44 23.41 0.27
CA LYS A 367 -29.83 22.19 0.98
C LYS A 367 -30.10 22.49 2.45
N LYS A 368 -30.78 21.56 3.12
CA LYS A 368 -31.05 21.69 4.55
C LYS A 368 -29.75 21.61 5.33
N CYS A 369 -29.50 22.58 6.19
CA CYS A 369 -28.29 22.63 7.03
C CYS A 369 -28.12 21.41 7.96
N SER A 370 -29.22 20.68 8.22
CA SER A 370 -29.23 19.44 9.00
C SER A 370 -28.78 18.19 8.24
N ASP A 371 -28.64 18.28 6.91
CA ASP A 371 -28.16 17.17 6.09
C ASP A 371 -26.67 16.93 6.36
N ASN A 372 -26.22 15.69 6.18
CA ASN A 372 -24.83 15.32 6.43
C ASN A 372 -24.05 15.22 5.11
N GLU A 373 -23.01 16.03 4.95
CA GLU A 373 -22.16 16.05 3.75
C GLU A 373 -20.68 16.14 4.09
N LYS A 374 -19.84 15.72 3.14
CA LYS A 374 -18.40 16.02 3.16
C LYS A 374 -18.24 17.54 3.13
N PHE A 375 -17.10 18.08 3.53
CA PHE A 375 -16.93 19.53 3.59
C PHE A 375 -15.51 19.97 3.32
N VAL A 376 -15.36 21.19 2.81
CA VAL A 376 -14.05 21.79 2.54
C VAL A 376 -13.85 22.99 3.47
N CYS A 377 -12.77 22.97 4.23
CA CYS A 377 -12.30 24.11 5.00
C CYS A 377 -11.29 24.92 4.18
N GLU A 378 -11.25 26.23 4.40
CA GLU A 378 -10.19 27.12 3.93
C GLU A 378 -9.54 27.83 5.11
N GLY A 379 -8.24 28.12 5.04
CA GLY A 379 -7.54 28.87 6.09
C GLY A 379 -6.14 29.32 5.69
N PRO A 380 -5.42 30.02 6.60
CA PRO A 380 -4.00 30.30 6.41
C PRO A 380 -3.18 28.99 6.48
N PRO A 381 -2.02 28.92 5.79
CA PRO A 381 -1.11 27.78 5.87
C PRO A 381 -0.78 27.40 7.32
N ILE A 382 -0.80 26.11 7.62
CA ILE A 382 -0.42 25.56 8.91
C ILE A 382 0.96 24.91 8.79
N CYS A 383 1.91 25.41 9.57
CA CYS A 383 3.21 24.80 9.69
C CYS A 383 3.17 23.44 10.39
N GLY A 384 3.84 22.45 9.80
CA GLY A 384 3.97 21.08 10.27
C GLY A 384 2.87 20.14 9.78
N ASN A 385 2.13 20.48 8.72
CA ASN A 385 1.04 19.65 8.20
C ASN A 385 1.46 18.73 7.03
N GLY A 386 2.73 18.78 6.61
CA GLY A 386 3.33 18.02 5.52
C GLY A 386 3.18 18.67 4.15
N ALA A 387 2.53 19.84 4.04
CA ALA A 387 2.26 20.50 2.77
C ALA A 387 2.83 21.92 2.74
N VAL A 388 3.80 22.18 1.85
CA VAL A 388 4.41 23.51 1.76
C VAL A 388 3.47 24.52 1.09
N ALA A 389 3.08 25.59 1.80
CA ALA A 389 2.25 26.68 1.26
C ALA A 389 2.78 28.09 1.63
N MET A 390 2.75 29.05 0.70
CA MET A 390 3.25 30.42 0.97
C MET A 390 2.50 31.08 2.15
N PRO A 391 3.20 31.62 3.17
CA PRO A 391 4.59 32.09 3.16
C PRO A 391 5.65 31.10 3.68
N GLU A 392 5.30 29.82 3.88
CA GLU A 392 6.21 28.80 4.37
C GLU A 392 7.38 28.58 3.40
N GLU A 393 8.58 28.47 3.95
CA GLU A 393 9.79 28.10 3.20
C GLU A 393 9.95 26.57 3.12
N CYS A 394 9.28 25.84 4.01
CA CYS A 394 9.26 24.38 4.13
C CYS A 394 8.09 23.92 4.99
N ASP A 395 7.82 22.62 4.99
CA ASP A 395 6.96 21.93 5.95
C ASP A 395 7.41 20.45 6.01
N ASP A 396 7.76 19.94 7.18
CA ASP A 396 8.21 18.55 7.36
C ASP A 396 7.27 17.70 8.21
N GLY A 397 5.99 18.05 8.22
CA GLY A 397 4.95 17.25 8.86
C GLY A 397 4.98 17.29 10.38
N ASN A 398 5.76 18.19 10.98
CA ASN A 398 5.74 18.46 12.41
C ASN A 398 6.25 19.88 12.73
N THR A 399 6.25 20.26 14.01
CA THR A 399 6.73 21.58 14.48
C THR A 399 7.97 21.47 15.38
N ALA A 400 8.78 20.43 15.23
CA ALA A 400 10.05 20.33 15.92
C ALA A 400 11.06 21.31 15.29
N ASP A 401 12.02 21.77 16.10
CA ASP A 401 13.17 22.48 15.56
C ASP A 401 14.34 21.48 15.45
N GLY A 402 15.19 21.66 14.44
CA GLY A 402 16.43 20.92 14.22
C GLY A 402 16.33 19.69 13.34
N ASP A 403 15.17 19.42 12.74
CA ASP A 403 14.92 18.29 11.85
C ASP A 403 14.78 18.70 10.38
N GLY A 404 14.90 19.98 10.05
CA GLY A 404 15.00 20.49 8.68
C GLY A 404 14.07 21.68 8.41
N CYS A 405 12.89 21.69 9.02
CA CYS A 405 11.97 22.82 9.00
C CYS A 405 11.73 23.33 10.42
N SER A 406 11.74 24.65 10.64
CA SER A 406 11.51 25.17 11.99
C SER A 406 10.04 25.08 12.38
N ALA A 407 9.73 25.23 13.67
CA ALA A 407 8.37 25.40 14.17
C ALA A 407 7.61 26.63 13.60
N THR A 408 8.28 27.46 12.79
CA THR A 408 7.70 28.61 12.09
C THR A 408 7.79 28.49 10.57
N CYS A 409 8.09 27.29 10.07
CA CYS A 409 8.20 26.96 8.66
C CYS A 409 9.19 27.82 7.90
N THR A 410 10.30 28.10 8.58
CA THR A 410 11.51 28.68 7.98
C THR A 410 12.53 27.58 7.80
N LEU A 411 13.24 27.62 6.68
CA LEU A 411 14.23 26.61 6.37
C LEU A 411 15.40 26.69 7.38
N GLU A 412 15.66 25.60 8.11
CA GLU A 412 16.72 25.61 9.14
C GLU A 412 18.12 25.43 8.54
N SER A 413 18.20 24.77 7.39
CA SER A 413 19.40 24.53 6.61
C SER A 413 19.06 24.55 5.12
N PRO A 414 19.97 25.00 4.23
CA PRO A 414 19.70 25.03 2.79
C PRO A 414 19.29 23.64 2.27
N PRO A 415 18.35 23.54 1.31
CA PRO A 415 17.87 22.26 0.79
C PRO A 415 19.05 21.49 0.21
N THR A 416 19.20 20.24 0.59
CA THR A 416 20.30 19.40 0.14
C THR A 416 19.72 18.16 -0.51
N CYS A 417 19.79 18.11 -1.84
CA CYS A 417 19.30 16.97 -2.59
C CYS A 417 19.92 15.64 -2.10
N GLY A 418 19.07 14.66 -1.86
CA GLY A 418 19.38 13.34 -1.34
C GLY A 418 19.26 13.20 0.17
N ASP A 419 18.49 14.04 0.84
CA ASP A 419 18.25 13.97 2.29
C ASP A 419 16.95 13.23 2.67
N GLY A 420 16.20 12.79 1.68
CA GLY A 420 14.95 12.03 1.78
C GLY A 420 13.72 12.93 1.89
N ARG A 421 13.85 14.25 1.72
CA ARG A 421 12.77 15.22 1.84
C ARG A 421 12.73 16.12 0.61
N VAL A 422 11.55 16.30 0.02
CA VAL A 422 11.39 17.17 -1.15
C VAL A 422 11.07 18.59 -0.69
N TRP A 423 11.99 19.52 -0.97
CA TRP A 423 11.87 20.93 -0.60
C TRP A 423 11.26 21.78 -1.73
N LEU A 424 10.89 23.03 -1.40
CA LEU A 424 10.34 23.97 -2.38
C LEU A 424 11.38 24.31 -3.48
N GLY A 425 11.20 23.72 -4.66
CA GLY A 425 12.12 23.85 -5.80
C GLY A 425 12.75 22.52 -6.26
N GLU A 426 12.50 21.43 -5.54
CA GLU A 426 12.86 20.07 -5.90
C GLU A 426 11.65 19.34 -6.51
N GLU A 427 11.87 18.50 -7.50
CA GLU A 427 10.84 17.66 -8.13
C GLU A 427 10.77 16.26 -7.49
N CYS A 428 11.82 15.81 -6.81
CA CYS A 428 11.95 14.54 -6.08
C CYS A 428 13.10 14.61 -5.05
N ASP A 429 13.18 13.64 -4.13
CA ASP A 429 14.37 13.38 -3.29
C ASP A 429 14.32 11.94 -2.75
N ASP A 430 15.08 11.02 -3.34
CA ASP A 430 15.04 9.59 -3.00
C ASP A 430 16.01 9.17 -1.88
N GLY A 431 16.47 10.14 -1.07
CA GLY A 431 17.35 9.89 0.07
C GLY A 431 18.82 9.66 -0.31
N ASN A 432 19.19 9.94 -1.56
CA ASN A 432 20.57 9.97 -1.99
C ASN A 432 20.79 10.91 -3.20
N ALA A 433 22.04 11.06 -3.64
CA ALA A 433 22.42 11.96 -4.74
C ALA A 433 23.11 11.19 -5.88
N LEU A 434 22.76 9.92 -6.07
CA LEU A 434 23.17 9.14 -7.22
C LEU A 434 22.27 9.52 -8.40
N ASP A 435 22.84 9.54 -9.60
CA ASP A 435 22.03 9.62 -10.81
C ASP A 435 21.69 8.19 -11.28
N GLY A 436 20.52 7.99 -11.87
CA GLY A 436 20.06 6.74 -12.48
C GLY A 436 19.16 5.84 -11.62
N ASP A 437 18.74 6.29 -10.43
CA ASP A 437 17.82 5.59 -9.51
C ASP A 437 16.44 6.25 -9.40
N GLY A 438 16.24 7.35 -10.13
CA GLY A 438 14.95 7.99 -10.33
C GLY A 438 14.86 9.41 -9.81
N CYS A 439 15.80 9.85 -8.97
CA CYS A 439 15.96 11.24 -8.61
C CYS A 439 17.40 11.73 -8.81
N SER A 440 17.59 12.69 -9.72
CA SER A 440 18.94 13.16 -10.07
C SER A 440 19.62 13.86 -8.91
N ALA A 441 20.95 14.02 -8.98
CA ALA A 441 21.75 14.74 -7.98
C ALA A 441 21.40 16.24 -7.82
N ILE A 442 20.48 16.77 -8.63
CA ILE A 442 19.90 18.12 -8.53
C ILE A 442 18.40 18.10 -8.23
N CYS A 443 17.87 16.95 -7.82
CA CYS A 443 16.50 16.73 -7.39
C CYS A 443 15.45 17.03 -8.48
N GLY A 444 15.83 16.74 -9.73
CA GLY A 444 14.91 16.60 -10.85
C GLY A 444 14.52 15.13 -11.03
N ILE A 445 13.24 14.87 -11.33
CA ILE A 445 12.78 13.50 -11.63
C ILE A 445 13.52 13.00 -12.86
N GLU A 446 14.16 11.85 -12.73
CA GLU A 446 14.93 11.31 -13.84
C GLU A 446 14.01 10.70 -14.90
N PRO A 447 14.38 10.80 -16.18
CA PRO A 447 13.52 10.29 -17.22
C PRO A 447 13.36 8.76 -17.14
N GLY A 448 12.14 8.27 -17.34
CA GLY A 448 11.82 6.84 -17.21
C GLY A 448 11.45 6.41 -15.79
N PHE A 449 11.37 7.35 -14.84
CA PHE A 449 10.95 7.11 -13.46
C PHE A 449 9.69 7.89 -13.09
N THR A 450 8.89 7.31 -12.20
CA THR A 450 7.81 8.00 -11.49
C THR A 450 8.16 8.04 -10.01
N CYS A 451 8.24 9.24 -9.46
CA CYS A 451 8.41 9.45 -8.03
C CYS A 451 7.05 9.68 -7.37
N THR A 452 6.79 8.98 -6.28
CA THR A 452 5.55 9.02 -5.52
C THR A 452 5.84 9.06 -4.03
N GLY A 453 4.86 9.51 -3.24
CA GLY A 453 5.01 9.82 -1.82
C GLY A 453 4.81 11.31 -1.56
N ASP A 454 4.40 11.66 -0.36
CA ASP A 454 4.37 13.04 0.11
C ASP A 454 5.31 13.16 1.33
N PRO A 455 6.49 13.80 1.19
CA PRO A 455 7.05 14.33 -0.06
C PRO A 455 7.54 13.19 -1.00
N SER A 456 7.73 13.50 -2.28
CA SER A 456 8.09 12.58 -3.39
C SER A 456 9.46 11.88 -3.20
N SER A 457 9.48 10.89 -2.31
CA SER A 457 10.70 10.23 -1.80
C SER A 457 10.92 8.81 -2.30
N THR A 458 9.97 8.25 -3.05
CA THR A 458 10.11 6.91 -3.63
C THR A 458 9.99 6.98 -5.13
N CYS A 459 11.13 6.93 -5.81
CA CYS A 459 11.20 6.84 -7.26
C CYS A 459 11.18 5.38 -7.71
N THR A 460 10.36 5.10 -8.71
CA THR A 460 10.23 3.77 -9.31
C THR A 460 10.38 3.88 -10.80
N ALA A 461 11.22 3.02 -11.39
CA ALA A 461 11.35 2.92 -12.83
C ALA A 461 9.99 2.52 -13.43
N ILE A 462 9.52 3.26 -14.42
CA ILE A 462 8.21 3.05 -15.07
C ILE A 462 8.20 1.72 -15.84
N CYS A 463 9.37 1.29 -16.33
CA CYS A 463 9.65 -0.06 -16.81
C CYS A 463 10.83 -0.59 -15.96
N ALA A 464 10.64 -1.63 -15.14
CA ALA A 464 11.69 -2.11 -14.26
C ALA A 464 12.88 -2.69 -15.06
N PRO A 465 14.09 -2.83 -14.49
CA PRO A 465 15.27 -3.41 -15.16
C PRO A 465 15.13 -4.87 -15.66
N GLY A 466 13.95 -5.49 -15.55
CA GLY A 466 13.59 -6.77 -16.16
C GLY A 466 12.48 -6.70 -17.22
N ASP A 467 11.83 -5.54 -17.38
CA ASP A 467 10.73 -5.31 -18.33
C ASP A 467 11.20 -4.60 -19.62
N LEU A 468 12.44 -4.09 -19.63
CA LEU A 468 13.09 -3.52 -20.80
C LEU A 468 13.94 -4.59 -21.48
N GLN A 469 13.56 -4.97 -22.70
CA GLN A 469 14.31 -5.92 -23.50
C GLN A 469 15.02 -5.21 -24.64
N TRP A 470 16.35 -5.32 -24.64
CA TRP A 470 17.22 -4.82 -25.70
C TRP A 470 17.08 -5.66 -26.96
N HIS A 471 16.81 -4.99 -28.06
CA HIS A 471 16.63 -5.62 -29.36
C HIS A 471 17.45 -4.88 -30.41
N SER A 472 18.62 -5.42 -30.73
CA SER A 472 19.42 -4.97 -31.87
C SER A 472 18.93 -5.66 -33.15
N GLN A 473 18.59 -4.87 -34.17
CA GLN A 473 18.12 -5.41 -35.43
C GLN A 473 19.28 -6.04 -36.20
N MET A 474 19.09 -7.28 -36.68
CA MET A 474 19.90 -7.82 -37.78
C MET A 474 19.65 -6.98 -39.05
N GLY A 475 20.38 -5.88 -39.21
CA GLY A 475 20.43 -5.11 -40.46
C GLY A 475 20.41 -3.58 -40.35
N SER A 476 20.05 -3.00 -39.20
CA SER A 476 20.25 -1.57 -38.96
C SER A 476 21.52 -1.37 -38.15
N THR A 477 22.44 -0.55 -38.65
CA THR A 477 23.67 -0.25 -37.92
C THR A 477 23.54 1.03 -37.09
N THR A 478 22.44 1.77 -37.20
CA THR A 478 22.33 3.16 -36.69
C THR A 478 21.16 3.40 -35.74
N THR A 479 20.33 2.39 -35.49
CA THR A 479 19.11 2.51 -34.67
C THR A 479 18.98 1.31 -33.76
N GLU A 480 18.76 1.55 -32.47
CA GLU A 480 18.45 0.54 -31.46
C GLU A 480 16.98 0.56 -31.11
N TYR A 481 16.45 -0.62 -30.73
CA TYR A 481 15.09 -0.75 -30.24
C TYR A 481 15.06 -1.23 -28.79
N LEU A 482 14.19 -0.61 -28.01
CA LEU A 482 13.93 -0.99 -26.63
C LEU A 482 12.44 -1.27 -26.44
N LEU A 483 12.12 -2.51 -26.08
CA LEU A 483 10.75 -2.94 -25.84
C LEU A 483 10.43 -2.84 -24.35
N CYS A 484 9.36 -2.12 -23.99
CA CYS A 484 8.82 -2.14 -22.64
C CYS A 484 7.60 -3.08 -22.56
N ASP A 485 7.70 -4.08 -21.69
CA ASP A 485 6.71 -5.15 -21.54
C ASP A 485 5.48 -4.79 -20.69
N THR A 486 5.48 -3.64 -20.04
CA THR A 486 4.33 -3.11 -19.29
C THR A 486 3.44 -2.23 -20.18
N SER A 487 2.12 -2.26 -19.92
CA SER A 487 1.15 -1.50 -20.71
C SER A 487 0.95 -0.08 -20.20
N HIS A 488 1.18 0.92 -21.06
CA HIS A 488 1.06 2.34 -20.76
C HIS A 488 0.27 3.10 -21.85
N THR A 489 -0.22 4.29 -21.52
CA THR A 489 -0.80 5.20 -22.52
C THR A 489 0.27 5.70 -23.47
N THR A 490 -0.10 6.14 -24.68
CA THR A 490 0.87 6.71 -25.63
C THR A 490 1.59 7.93 -25.10
N SER A 491 0.92 8.77 -24.29
CA SER A 491 1.54 9.91 -23.62
C SER A 491 2.68 9.48 -22.70
N ASN A 492 2.45 8.44 -21.89
CA ASN A 492 3.48 7.92 -20.98
C ASN A 492 4.59 7.23 -21.76
N ALA A 493 4.24 6.39 -22.74
CA ALA A 493 5.19 5.70 -23.60
C ALA A 493 6.13 6.68 -24.33
N LYS A 494 5.57 7.79 -24.85
CA LYS A 494 6.35 8.88 -25.45
C LYS A 494 7.34 9.48 -24.45
N THR A 495 6.87 9.88 -23.27
CA THR A 495 7.73 10.47 -22.23
C THR A 495 8.85 9.51 -21.82
N ILE A 496 8.56 8.21 -21.74
CA ILE A 496 9.56 7.19 -21.42
C ILE A 496 10.62 7.12 -22.52
N CYS A 497 10.21 6.98 -23.78
CA CYS A 497 11.16 6.90 -24.88
C CYS A 497 12.01 8.17 -24.99
N GLU A 498 11.39 9.36 -24.96
CA GLU A 498 12.13 10.63 -25.00
C GLU A 498 13.05 10.82 -23.79
N GLY A 499 12.74 10.14 -22.68
CA GLY A 499 13.56 10.13 -21.48
C GLY A 499 14.86 9.35 -21.59
N LEU A 500 14.93 8.33 -22.45
CA LEU A 500 16.14 7.51 -22.62
C LEU A 500 17.34 8.30 -23.16
N GLY A 501 17.10 9.51 -23.69
CA GLY A 501 18.14 10.45 -24.08
C GLY A 501 17.80 11.17 -25.38
N SER A 502 18.64 12.13 -25.76
CA SER A 502 18.44 12.89 -26.99
C SER A 502 18.47 11.98 -28.22
N GLY A 503 17.37 11.92 -28.96
CA GLY A 503 17.25 11.11 -30.17
C GLY A 503 16.43 9.84 -29.97
N TRP A 504 16.04 9.50 -28.74
CA TRP A 504 15.10 8.43 -28.47
C TRP A 504 13.64 8.90 -28.64
N THR A 505 12.81 8.07 -29.24
CA THR A 505 11.37 8.33 -29.44
C THR A 505 10.60 7.02 -29.61
N LEU A 506 9.27 7.08 -29.73
CA LEU A 506 8.48 5.91 -30.11
C LEU A 506 8.80 5.51 -31.56
N ALA A 507 8.98 4.21 -31.80
CA ALA A 507 9.54 3.71 -33.06
C ALA A 507 8.81 4.21 -34.31
N ARG A 508 9.59 4.58 -35.33
CA ARG A 508 9.17 5.09 -36.63
C ARG A 508 9.50 4.06 -37.69
N ILE A 509 8.47 3.39 -38.18
CA ILE A 509 8.65 2.31 -39.16
C ILE A 509 8.87 2.87 -40.57
N GLU A 510 10.08 2.70 -41.10
CA GLU A 510 10.53 3.26 -42.38
C GLU A 510 10.38 2.30 -43.56
N ASP A 511 10.47 0.98 -43.32
CA ASP A 511 10.37 -0.03 -44.37
C ASP A 511 9.78 -1.37 -43.92
N ALA A 512 9.57 -2.27 -44.89
CA ALA A 512 8.96 -3.57 -44.65
C ALA A 512 9.84 -4.54 -43.84
N THR A 513 11.17 -4.37 -43.90
CA THR A 513 12.12 -5.19 -43.14
C THR A 513 12.07 -4.79 -41.67
N GLU A 514 12.06 -3.49 -41.38
CA GLU A 514 11.86 -2.95 -40.04
C GLU A 514 10.50 -3.32 -39.47
N ASN A 515 9.42 -3.14 -40.24
CA ASN A 515 8.08 -3.53 -39.81
C ASN A 515 7.99 -5.01 -39.41
N GLY A 516 8.63 -5.88 -40.18
CA GLY A 516 8.70 -7.31 -39.90
C GLY A 516 9.62 -7.66 -38.72
N TYR A 517 10.65 -6.86 -38.46
CA TYR A 517 11.47 -6.99 -37.26
C TYR A 517 10.67 -6.65 -36.00
N VAL A 518 10.03 -5.47 -36.00
CA VAL A 518 9.16 -5.05 -34.89
C VAL A 518 8.06 -6.09 -34.68
N ASP A 519 7.41 -6.59 -35.74
CA ASP A 519 6.42 -7.69 -35.68
C ASP A 519 6.95 -8.96 -34.99
N GLY A 520 8.22 -9.32 -35.23
CA GLY A 520 8.87 -10.47 -34.60
C GLY A 520 9.13 -10.29 -33.08
N LEU A 521 9.12 -9.05 -32.59
CA LEU A 521 9.22 -8.72 -31.17
C LEU A 521 7.85 -8.66 -30.47
N ILE A 522 6.77 -8.59 -31.25
CA ILE A 522 5.40 -8.46 -30.72
C ILE A 522 4.93 -9.81 -30.15
N GLY A 523 4.19 -9.75 -29.05
CA GLY A 523 3.35 -10.86 -28.60
C GLY A 523 1.93 -10.79 -29.20
N ASP A 524 1.25 -9.65 -29.00
CA ASP A 524 -0.11 -9.39 -29.47
C ASP A 524 -0.21 -8.04 -30.22
N HIS A 525 0.01 -6.93 -29.50
CA HIS A 525 0.01 -5.56 -30.01
C HIS A 525 0.90 -4.63 -29.16
N LEU A 526 1.38 -3.53 -29.76
CA LEU A 526 2.15 -2.50 -29.08
C LEU A 526 2.02 -1.12 -29.75
N TRP A 527 2.31 -0.05 -29.02
CA TRP A 527 2.38 1.33 -29.53
C TRP A 527 3.64 1.58 -30.36
N ILE A 528 3.45 2.27 -31.49
CA ILE A 528 4.51 2.86 -32.33
C ILE A 528 4.26 4.38 -32.48
N GLY A 529 5.22 5.11 -33.04
CA GLY A 529 5.25 6.58 -32.97
C GLY A 529 4.23 7.36 -33.81
N GLY A 530 3.38 6.68 -34.59
CA GLY A 530 2.42 7.35 -35.46
C GLY A 530 1.23 7.94 -34.70
N HIS A 531 0.75 9.11 -35.10
CA HIS A 531 -0.42 9.75 -34.51
C HIS A 531 -1.02 10.81 -35.44
N ASP A 532 -2.28 11.19 -35.22
CA ASP A 532 -2.93 12.33 -35.87
C ASP A 532 -3.65 13.28 -34.89
N GLU A 533 -3.33 13.18 -33.60
CA GLU A 533 -3.84 14.00 -32.46
C GLU A 533 -3.92 15.53 -32.74
N ALA A 534 -3.03 16.04 -33.60
CA ALA A 534 -3.01 17.46 -33.94
C ALA A 534 -4.07 17.86 -34.97
N VAL A 535 -4.32 16.99 -35.95
CA VAL A 535 -5.26 17.21 -37.04
C VAL A 535 -5.76 15.84 -37.53
N GLU A 536 -7.01 15.54 -37.21
CA GLU A 536 -7.75 14.35 -37.67
C GLU A 536 -7.46 13.99 -39.13
N GLY A 537 -7.05 12.74 -39.36
CA GLY A 537 -6.70 12.19 -40.67
C GLY A 537 -5.36 12.67 -41.23
N VAL A 538 -4.53 13.39 -40.46
CA VAL A 538 -3.18 13.84 -40.84
C VAL A 538 -2.15 13.14 -39.97
N TRP A 539 -1.79 11.94 -40.38
CA TRP A 539 -0.89 11.05 -39.65
C TRP A 539 0.57 11.45 -39.78
N ARG A 540 1.20 11.66 -38.64
CA ARG A 540 2.60 12.07 -38.49
C ARG A 540 3.33 11.13 -37.54
N TRP A 541 4.62 10.99 -37.78
CA TRP A 541 5.54 10.47 -36.77
C TRP A 541 5.86 11.55 -35.74
N ARG A 542 6.42 11.16 -34.59
CA ARG A 542 6.74 12.08 -33.49
C ARG A 542 7.75 13.17 -33.85
N ASP A 543 8.56 12.95 -34.89
CA ASP A 543 9.46 13.95 -35.48
C ASP A 543 8.73 15.00 -36.36
N GLY A 544 7.42 14.86 -36.54
CA GLY A 544 6.55 15.73 -37.32
C GLY A 544 6.41 15.36 -38.80
N VAL A 545 7.12 14.33 -39.28
CA VAL A 545 7.04 13.85 -40.67
C VAL A 545 5.68 13.23 -40.93
N GLN A 546 4.93 13.81 -41.87
CA GLN A 546 3.65 13.26 -42.31
C GLN A 546 3.86 12.08 -43.26
N PHE A 547 3.27 10.93 -42.94
CA PHE A 547 3.37 9.72 -43.75
C PHE A 547 2.04 9.29 -44.37
N TRP A 548 0.90 9.74 -43.85
CA TRP A 548 -0.41 9.40 -44.39
C TRP A 548 -1.39 10.58 -44.34
N GLN A 549 -2.39 10.54 -45.23
CA GLN A 549 -3.45 11.54 -45.32
C GLN A 549 -4.78 10.87 -45.64
N GLY A 550 -5.76 11.06 -44.77
CA GLY A 550 -7.12 10.52 -44.87
C GLY A 550 -7.37 9.36 -43.90
N ASP A 551 -8.59 8.83 -43.97
CA ASP A 551 -9.09 7.65 -43.24
C ASP A 551 -8.84 6.36 -44.06
N GLU A 552 -9.79 5.42 -44.06
CA GLU A 552 -9.76 4.13 -44.77
C GLU A 552 -9.43 4.29 -46.26
N THR A 553 -9.77 5.44 -46.85
CA THR A 553 -9.54 5.75 -48.27
C THR A 553 -8.35 6.68 -48.52
N GLY A 554 -7.52 6.88 -47.49
CA GLY A 554 -6.36 7.76 -47.52
C GLY A 554 -5.25 7.34 -48.49
N THR A 555 -4.23 8.18 -48.59
CA THR A 555 -3.08 7.95 -49.46
C THR A 555 -1.75 8.21 -48.73
N PRO A 556 -0.70 7.41 -49.02
CA PRO A 556 0.61 7.62 -48.44
C PRO A 556 1.25 8.91 -48.96
N ILE A 557 1.92 9.63 -48.08
CA ILE A 557 2.60 10.90 -48.38
C ILE A 557 4.09 10.64 -48.58
N GLY A 558 4.67 11.26 -49.61
CA GLY A 558 6.12 11.19 -49.86
C GLY A 558 6.65 9.84 -50.33
N GLY A 559 5.77 8.84 -50.59
CA GLY A 559 6.19 7.48 -50.88
C GLY A 559 6.76 6.74 -49.67
N LEU A 560 6.48 7.25 -48.46
CA LEU A 560 6.85 6.63 -47.19
C LEU A 560 6.10 5.31 -47.00
N TYR A 561 6.71 4.40 -46.25
CA TYR A 561 6.15 3.10 -45.97
C TYR A 561 4.89 3.20 -45.09
N THR A 562 3.90 2.37 -45.39
CA THR A 562 2.68 2.24 -44.61
C THR A 562 2.20 0.80 -44.61
N ASN A 563 1.70 0.30 -43.49
CA ASN A 563 1.15 -1.06 -43.40
C ASN A 563 -0.18 -1.15 -42.64
N TRP A 564 -1.12 -0.25 -42.97
CA TRP A 564 -2.46 -0.24 -42.41
C TRP A 564 -3.19 -1.58 -42.56
N LYS A 565 -3.89 -1.99 -41.50
CA LYS A 565 -4.83 -3.11 -41.56
C LYS A 565 -5.98 -2.75 -42.51
N SER A 566 -6.54 -3.75 -43.18
CA SER A 566 -7.70 -3.54 -44.06
C SER A 566 -8.86 -2.92 -43.27
N GLY A 567 -9.28 -1.71 -43.66
CA GLY A 567 -10.33 -0.96 -42.99
C GLY A 567 -9.81 0.22 -42.15
N GLU A 568 -8.49 0.34 -41.96
CA GLU A 568 -7.83 1.36 -41.15
C GLU A 568 -7.01 2.34 -42.01
N PRO A 569 -6.74 3.57 -41.53
CA PRO A 569 -7.26 4.16 -40.29
C PRO A 569 -8.76 4.44 -40.42
N ASN A 570 -9.56 4.16 -39.41
CA ASN A 570 -11.01 4.37 -39.48
C ASN A 570 -11.40 5.77 -38.97
N ALA A 571 -12.62 6.23 -39.25
CA ALA A 571 -13.06 7.59 -38.89
C ALA A 571 -13.58 7.69 -37.44
N GLY A 572 -12.86 7.10 -36.49
CA GLY A 572 -13.13 7.22 -35.06
C GLY A 572 -12.57 8.54 -34.54
N ALA A 573 -13.42 9.53 -34.25
CA ALA A 573 -13.00 10.89 -33.85
C ALA A 573 -12.21 11.02 -32.53
N ASP A 574 -11.84 9.90 -31.89
CA ASP A 574 -11.01 9.84 -30.68
C ASP A 574 -9.87 8.80 -30.82
N GLU A 575 -9.63 8.21 -32.00
CA GLU A 575 -8.68 7.09 -32.20
C GLU A 575 -7.31 7.55 -32.73
N ASP A 576 -6.73 8.56 -32.11
CA ASP A 576 -5.65 9.34 -32.73
C ASP A 576 -4.22 8.72 -32.67
N CYS A 577 -4.08 7.50 -32.16
CA CYS A 577 -2.80 6.87 -31.84
C CYS A 577 -2.56 5.55 -32.55
N LEU A 578 -1.34 5.37 -33.10
CA LEU A 578 -0.98 4.21 -33.91
C LEU A 578 -0.40 3.06 -33.08
N ARG A 579 -1.01 1.88 -33.20
CA ARG A 579 -0.43 0.62 -32.72
C ARG A 579 -0.14 -0.34 -33.87
N GLN A 580 0.84 -1.21 -33.67
CA GLN A 580 1.11 -2.35 -34.52
C GLN A 580 0.52 -3.62 -33.89
N GLU A 581 -0.12 -4.45 -34.71
CA GLU A 581 -0.65 -5.77 -34.33
C GLU A 581 0.15 -6.90 -34.98
N ASN A 582 -0.09 -8.13 -34.49
CA ASN A 582 0.43 -9.37 -35.05
C ASN A 582 0.20 -9.49 -36.57
N GLY A 583 1.27 -9.79 -37.31
CA GLY A 583 1.33 -9.77 -38.77
C GLY A 583 1.78 -8.42 -39.34
N GLY A 584 2.21 -7.52 -38.47
CA GLY A 584 2.81 -6.22 -38.77
C GLY A 584 1.83 -5.14 -39.19
N PHE A 585 0.52 -5.35 -39.05
CA PHE A 585 -0.51 -4.41 -39.53
C PHE A 585 -0.77 -3.30 -38.53
N TRP A 586 -1.05 -2.09 -39.02
CA TRP A 586 -1.28 -0.91 -38.17
C TRP A 586 -2.77 -0.63 -37.96
N GLN A 587 -3.10 -0.19 -36.75
CA GLN A 587 -4.43 0.31 -36.37
C GLN A 587 -4.31 1.63 -35.61
N ASP A 588 -5.30 2.48 -35.83
CA ASP A 588 -5.60 3.67 -35.06
C ASP A 588 -6.47 3.31 -33.85
N ARG A 589 -6.15 3.89 -32.68
CA ARG A 589 -6.77 3.58 -31.38
C ARG A 589 -6.75 4.79 -30.48
N LYS A 590 -7.60 4.77 -29.45
CA LYS A 590 -7.63 5.82 -28.44
C LYS A 590 -6.29 5.93 -27.74
N CYS A 591 -5.72 7.13 -27.69
CA CYS A 591 -4.45 7.41 -27.00
C CYS A 591 -4.50 7.11 -25.49
N THR A 592 -5.71 7.04 -24.91
CA THR A 592 -5.93 6.66 -23.51
C THR A 592 -5.87 5.15 -23.25
N ASP A 593 -5.89 4.32 -24.30
CA ASP A 593 -5.70 2.88 -24.16
C ASP A 593 -4.29 2.59 -23.63
N LYS A 594 -4.12 1.50 -22.88
CA LYS A 594 -2.83 1.09 -22.32
C LYS A 594 -2.29 -0.10 -23.09
N GLU A 595 -1.12 0.07 -23.72
CA GLU A 595 -0.45 -0.97 -24.49
C GLU A 595 1.04 -0.99 -24.17
N ARG A 596 1.69 -2.13 -24.41
CA ARG A 596 3.15 -2.22 -24.50
C ARG A 596 3.65 -1.28 -25.58
N PHE A 597 4.92 -0.89 -25.55
CA PHE A 597 5.44 0.04 -26.53
C PHE A 597 6.91 -0.22 -26.83
N ILE A 598 7.34 0.24 -28.00
CA ILE A 598 8.72 0.09 -28.46
C ILE A 598 9.30 1.47 -28.77
N CYS A 599 10.46 1.73 -28.17
CA CYS A 599 11.25 2.92 -28.43
C CYS A 599 12.28 2.62 -29.53
N GLU A 600 12.62 3.64 -30.31
CA GLU A 600 13.80 3.67 -31.17
C GLU A 600 14.74 4.79 -30.72
N GLY A 601 16.04 4.62 -30.91
CA GLY A 601 17.02 5.68 -30.63
C GLY A 601 18.41 5.40 -31.17
N PRO A 602 19.36 6.34 -30.94
CA PRO A 602 20.76 6.13 -31.28
C PRO A 602 21.38 5.01 -30.42
N PRO A 603 22.44 4.34 -30.91
CA PRO A 603 23.19 3.35 -30.14
C PRO A 603 23.61 3.84 -28.74
N ILE A 604 23.40 3.00 -27.73
CA ILE A 604 23.83 3.27 -26.35
C ILE A 604 25.12 2.55 -26.05
N CYS A 605 26.12 3.34 -25.66
CA CYS A 605 27.37 2.82 -25.15
C CYS A 605 27.22 2.11 -23.79
N GLY A 606 27.78 0.91 -23.69
CA GLY A 606 27.83 0.08 -22.49
C GLY A 606 26.70 -0.95 -22.40
N ASN A 607 26.01 -1.27 -23.50
CA ASN A 607 24.92 -2.25 -23.53
C ASN A 607 25.37 -3.67 -23.91
N GLY A 608 26.66 -3.85 -24.19
CA GLY A 608 27.30 -5.10 -24.60
C GLY A 608 27.20 -5.41 -26.09
N ALA A 609 26.67 -4.49 -26.91
CA ALA A 609 26.44 -4.70 -28.32
C ALA A 609 26.98 -3.54 -29.18
N VAL A 610 28.05 -3.81 -29.94
CA VAL A 610 28.65 -2.80 -30.82
C VAL A 610 27.72 -2.42 -31.99
N ALA A 611 27.29 -1.16 -32.05
CA ALA A 611 26.48 -0.57 -33.13
C ALA A 611 27.09 0.73 -33.69
N THR A 612 26.93 1.04 -34.99
CA THR A 612 27.59 2.22 -35.57
C THR A 612 26.94 3.52 -35.07
N PRO A 613 27.70 4.47 -34.47
CA PRO A 613 29.11 4.77 -34.72
C PRO A 613 30.12 4.28 -33.66
N GLU A 614 29.75 3.38 -32.76
CA GLU A 614 30.61 2.86 -31.70
C GLU A 614 31.83 2.12 -32.28
N GLU A 615 32.98 2.30 -31.63
CA GLU A 615 34.22 1.58 -31.96
C GLU A 615 34.34 0.28 -31.14
N CYS A 616 33.72 0.23 -29.96
CA CYS A 616 33.68 -0.87 -29.00
C CYS A 616 32.42 -0.74 -28.12
N ASP A 617 32.07 -1.79 -27.39
CA ASP A 617 31.11 -1.77 -26.28
C ASP A 617 31.42 -2.98 -25.39
N ASP A 618 31.76 -2.76 -24.11
CA ASP A 618 32.10 -3.82 -23.17
C ASP A 618 31.09 -3.98 -22.02
N GLY A 619 29.84 -3.59 -22.28
CA GLY A 619 28.72 -3.82 -21.38
C GLY A 619 28.72 -2.91 -20.14
N ASN A 620 29.52 -1.84 -20.16
CA ASN A 620 29.54 -0.81 -19.13
C ASN A 620 30.06 0.54 -19.67
N ILE A 621 30.07 1.58 -18.84
CA ILE A 621 30.53 2.94 -19.20
C ILE A 621 31.80 3.36 -18.44
N GLN A 622 32.62 2.40 -18.00
CA GLN A 622 33.77 2.67 -17.15
C GLN A 622 35.04 2.94 -17.96
N ASP A 623 35.51 4.19 -17.96
CA ASP A 623 36.80 4.51 -18.59
C ASP A 623 37.98 3.67 -18.01
N GLY A 624 38.90 3.30 -18.88
CA GLY A 624 40.16 2.62 -18.61
C GLY A 624 40.09 1.10 -18.56
N ASP A 625 38.96 0.49 -18.88
CA ASP A 625 38.81 -0.97 -18.95
C ASP A 625 38.86 -1.50 -20.40
N GLY A 626 38.89 -0.58 -21.37
CA GLY A 626 39.25 -0.85 -22.76
C GLY A 626 38.19 -0.38 -23.75
N CYS A 627 36.97 -0.10 -23.29
CA CYS A 627 36.02 0.74 -23.99
C CYS A 627 35.64 1.97 -23.14
N SER A 628 35.80 3.17 -23.69
CA SER A 628 35.49 4.40 -22.95
C SER A 628 33.98 4.53 -22.70
N ALA A 629 33.58 5.39 -21.77
CA ALA A 629 32.18 5.81 -21.58
C ALA A 629 31.51 6.42 -22.83
N THR A 630 32.29 6.75 -23.87
CA THR A 630 31.81 7.25 -25.16
C THR A 630 32.00 6.26 -26.32
N CYS A 631 32.25 4.99 -26.02
CA CYS A 631 32.42 3.89 -26.96
C CYS A 631 33.49 4.12 -28.03
N THR A 632 34.56 4.77 -27.61
CA THR A 632 35.85 4.83 -28.31
C THR A 632 36.83 3.83 -27.70
N LEU A 633 37.64 3.17 -28.53
CA LEU A 633 38.63 2.20 -28.04
C LEU A 633 39.69 2.89 -27.18
N GLU A 634 39.96 2.35 -25.99
CA GLU A 634 40.92 2.94 -25.03
C GLU A 634 42.33 2.33 -25.11
N GLY A 635 42.66 1.66 -26.21
CA GLY A 635 43.97 1.07 -26.42
C GLY A 635 44.00 0.20 -27.68
N PRO A 636 45.18 -0.30 -28.09
CA PRO A 636 45.24 -1.32 -29.12
C PRO A 636 44.73 -2.66 -28.57
N PRO A 637 43.87 -3.39 -29.31
CA PRO A 637 43.39 -4.71 -28.90
C PRO A 637 44.58 -5.64 -28.62
N THR A 638 44.57 -6.29 -27.45
CA THR A 638 45.71 -7.06 -26.95
C THR A 638 45.30 -8.49 -26.66
N CYS A 639 45.68 -9.39 -27.57
CA CYS A 639 45.42 -10.80 -27.40
C CYS A 639 46.00 -11.40 -26.11
N GLY A 640 45.14 -12.12 -25.38
CA GLY A 640 45.40 -12.79 -24.12
C GLY A 640 45.03 -11.98 -22.87
N ASP A 641 44.15 -10.99 -22.99
CA ASP A 641 43.70 -10.14 -21.88
C ASP A 641 42.34 -10.56 -21.29
N ALA A 642 41.80 -11.69 -21.76
CA ALA A 642 40.51 -12.27 -21.42
C ALA A 642 39.31 -11.46 -21.92
N ARG A 643 39.49 -10.62 -22.96
CA ARG A 643 38.41 -9.89 -23.63
C ARG A 643 38.50 -10.11 -25.15
N ILE A 644 37.37 -10.38 -25.81
CA ILE A 644 37.33 -10.52 -27.29
C ILE A 644 37.11 -9.15 -27.93
N TRP A 645 38.12 -8.60 -28.60
CA TRP A 645 38.05 -7.31 -29.28
C TRP A 645 37.50 -7.39 -30.72
N LEU A 646 37.05 -6.26 -31.30
CA LEU A 646 36.64 -6.18 -32.71
C LEU A 646 37.81 -6.56 -33.65
N GLY A 647 37.73 -7.76 -34.25
CA GLY A 647 38.77 -8.34 -35.11
C GLY A 647 39.45 -9.59 -34.54
N GLU A 648 39.15 -9.95 -33.29
CA GLU A 648 39.56 -11.20 -32.65
C GLU A 648 38.46 -12.26 -32.79
N GLU A 649 38.85 -13.52 -32.97
CA GLU A 649 37.91 -14.66 -33.04
C GLU A 649 37.79 -15.41 -31.70
N CYS A 650 38.72 -15.15 -30.77
CA CYS A 650 38.78 -15.71 -29.41
C CYS A 650 39.75 -14.90 -28.55
N ASP A 651 39.63 -15.00 -27.22
CA ASP A 651 40.64 -14.59 -26.24
C ASP A 651 40.51 -15.46 -24.97
N ASP A 652 41.49 -16.33 -24.69
CA ASP A 652 41.47 -17.27 -23.57
C ASP A 652 42.27 -16.79 -22.33
N GLY A 653 42.50 -15.48 -22.23
CA GLY A 653 43.17 -14.85 -21.09
C GLY A 653 44.67 -15.09 -21.03
N ASN A 654 45.26 -15.58 -22.12
CA ASN A 654 46.70 -15.70 -22.24
C ASN A 654 47.16 -15.68 -23.72
N ALA A 655 48.47 -15.52 -23.96
CA ALA A 655 49.04 -15.43 -25.31
C ALA A 655 49.80 -16.71 -25.73
N LEU A 656 49.56 -17.83 -25.05
CA LEU A 656 50.06 -19.13 -25.49
C LEU A 656 49.29 -19.56 -26.75
N GLY A 657 49.85 -20.54 -27.47
CA GLY A 657 49.14 -21.19 -28.55
C GLY A 657 49.19 -22.69 -28.34
N GLY A 658 48.22 -23.41 -28.88
CA GLY A 658 47.98 -24.85 -28.68
C GLY A 658 46.93 -25.17 -27.61
N ASP A 659 46.31 -24.16 -26.99
CA ASP A 659 45.25 -24.25 -25.98
C ASP A 659 43.85 -23.88 -26.54
N GLY A 660 43.79 -23.45 -27.80
CA GLY A 660 42.56 -23.26 -28.54
C GLY A 660 42.34 -21.83 -29.03
N CYS A 661 43.00 -20.86 -28.42
CA CYS A 661 43.16 -19.52 -28.98
C CYS A 661 44.62 -19.25 -29.32
N SER A 662 44.91 -18.76 -30.53
CA SER A 662 46.29 -18.49 -30.93
C SER A 662 46.81 -17.20 -30.31
N SER A 663 48.14 -17.02 -30.29
CA SER A 663 48.80 -15.76 -29.86
C SER A 663 48.44 -14.51 -30.68
N THR A 664 47.59 -14.65 -31.70
CA THR A 664 47.04 -13.57 -32.52
C THR A 664 45.51 -13.56 -32.50
N CYS A 665 44.90 -14.21 -31.51
CA CYS A 665 43.46 -14.22 -31.24
C CYS A 665 42.62 -14.67 -32.44
N GLN A 666 43.08 -15.78 -33.02
CA GLN A 666 42.38 -16.57 -34.02
C GLN A 666 42.11 -17.95 -33.44
N VAL A 667 40.92 -18.51 -33.70
CA VAL A 667 40.55 -19.83 -33.19
C VAL A 667 41.48 -20.87 -33.82
N GLU A 668 42.12 -21.69 -32.99
CA GLU A 668 43.07 -22.67 -33.49
C GLU A 668 42.37 -23.85 -34.19
N PRO A 669 42.96 -24.39 -35.27
CA PRO A 669 42.37 -25.53 -35.98
C PRO A 669 42.10 -26.72 -35.06
N GLY A 670 40.82 -27.09 -34.91
CA GLY A 670 40.43 -28.22 -34.06
C GLY A 670 39.83 -27.85 -32.71
N TYR A 671 39.60 -26.55 -32.47
CA TYR A 671 38.95 -26.05 -31.28
C TYR A 671 37.64 -25.33 -31.61
N THR A 672 36.74 -25.28 -30.64
CA THR A 672 35.55 -24.44 -30.62
C THR A 672 35.59 -23.60 -29.35
N CYS A 673 35.56 -22.28 -29.51
CA CYS A 673 35.60 -21.31 -28.42
C CYS A 673 34.20 -20.75 -28.16
N ALA A 674 33.85 -20.58 -26.88
CA ALA A 674 32.58 -19.98 -26.46
C ALA A 674 32.77 -19.18 -25.17
N GLY A 675 32.03 -18.09 -25.02
CA GLY A 675 32.08 -17.19 -23.87
C GLY A 675 32.31 -15.73 -24.28
N ASP A 676 31.60 -14.83 -23.62
CA ASP A 676 31.68 -13.37 -23.71
C ASP A 676 31.73 -12.86 -22.25
N PRO A 677 32.75 -12.08 -21.81
CA PRO A 677 33.83 -11.46 -22.60
C PRO A 677 35.07 -12.33 -22.83
N SER A 678 35.20 -13.51 -22.21
CA SER A 678 36.37 -14.39 -22.39
C SER A 678 36.02 -15.77 -22.99
N SER A 679 36.81 -16.20 -23.98
CA SER A 679 36.63 -17.45 -24.70
C SER A 679 37.19 -18.64 -23.93
N THR A 680 36.33 -19.58 -23.56
CA THR A 680 36.77 -20.93 -23.17
C THR A 680 36.81 -21.81 -24.41
N CYS A 681 38.02 -22.18 -24.85
CA CYS A 681 38.21 -23.03 -26.02
C CYS A 681 38.25 -24.52 -25.64
N THR A 682 37.47 -25.33 -26.35
CA THR A 682 37.40 -26.78 -26.16
C THR A 682 37.82 -27.50 -27.44
N PRO A 683 38.63 -28.57 -27.37
CA PRO A 683 38.95 -29.39 -28.53
C PRO A 683 37.67 -30.01 -29.13
N SER A 684 37.45 -29.87 -30.44
CA SER A 684 36.25 -30.37 -31.11
C SER A 684 36.51 -31.09 -32.44
N CYS A 685 35.83 -32.23 -32.58
CA CYS A 685 35.78 -33.04 -33.80
C CYS A 685 34.34 -33.11 -34.38
N ALA A 686 33.44 -32.20 -33.96
CA ALA A 686 31.98 -32.30 -34.12
C ALA A 686 31.49 -32.56 -35.56
N ASP A 687 32.21 -32.11 -36.58
CA ASP A 687 31.80 -32.25 -37.98
C ASP A 687 32.59 -33.30 -38.80
N ASN A 688 33.63 -33.93 -38.25
CA ASN A 688 34.59 -34.76 -39.00
C ASN A 688 34.90 -36.12 -38.35
N PHE A 689 33.90 -36.74 -37.72
CA PHE A 689 34.02 -38.13 -37.28
C PHE A 689 33.61 -39.09 -38.40
N GLU A 690 34.55 -39.88 -38.89
CA GLU A 690 34.25 -41.02 -39.76
C GLU A 690 33.99 -42.28 -38.91
N TRP A 691 32.81 -42.87 -39.11
CA TRP A 691 32.40 -44.08 -38.42
C TRP A 691 32.90 -45.33 -39.14
N HIS A 692 33.61 -46.18 -38.40
CA HIS A 692 34.12 -47.46 -38.90
C HIS A 692 33.69 -48.62 -37.98
N SER A 693 32.74 -49.43 -38.44
CA SER A 693 32.35 -50.67 -37.77
C SER A 693 33.08 -51.87 -38.41
N GLN A 694 33.84 -52.63 -37.61
CA GLN A 694 34.60 -53.75 -38.13
C GLN A 694 33.69 -54.86 -38.66
N MET A 695 33.92 -55.31 -39.89
CA MET A 695 33.29 -56.50 -40.46
C MET A 695 33.71 -57.74 -39.65
N GLY A 696 32.91 -58.09 -38.62
CA GLY A 696 33.06 -59.32 -37.84
C GLY A 696 33.20 -59.17 -36.32
N SER A 697 33.27 -57.95 -35.76
CA SER A 697 33.20 -57.71 -34.31
C SER A 697 31.81 -57.19 -33.94
N THR A 698 31.14 -57.81 -32.97
CA THR A 698 29.82 -57.34 -32.46
C THR A 698 29.95 -56.47 -31.22
N THR A 699 31.16 -56.08 -30.82
CA THR A 699 31.42 -55.48 -29.51
C THR A 699 32.33 -54.25 -29.53
N THR A 700 32.82 -53.81 -30.69
CA THR A 700 33.78 -52.70 -30.76
C THR A 700 33.55 -51.87 -32.01
N GLU A 701 33.41 -50.57 -31.82
CA GLU A 701 33.23 -49.55 -32.87
C GLU A 701 34.39 -48.57 -32.83
N TYR A 702 34.78 -48.03 -33.99
CA TYR A 702 35.86 -47.05 -34.11
C TYR A 702 35.31 -45.76 -34.73
N LEU A 703 35.66 -44.62 -34.13
CA LEU A 703 35.52 -43.31 -34.74
C LEU A 703 36.92 -42.77 -35.04
N LEU A 704 37.11 -42.32 -36.28
CA LEU A 704 38.30 -41.59 -36.68
C LEU A 704 37.98 -40.09 -36.67
N CYS A 705 38.73 -39.30 -35.90
CA CYS A 705 38.79 -37.85 -36.09
C CYS A 705 39.96 -37.54 -37.02
N GLU A 706 39.68 -36.95 -38.18
CA GLU A 706 40.72 -36.62 -39.17
C GLU A 706 41.56 -35.38 -38.81
N LYS A 707 41.21 -34.66 -37.73
CA LYS A 707 41.98 -33.51 -37.25
C LYS A 707 43.25 -33.96 -36.53
N SER A 708 44.37 -33.30 -36.81
CA SER A 708 45.63 -33.54 -36.11
C SER A 708 45.60 -32.90 -34.72
N LEU A 709 45.66 -33.73 -33.68
CA LEU A 709 45.53 -33.30 -32.28
C LEU A 709 46.75 -33.73 -31.45
N SER A 710 46.97 -33.06 -30.31
CA SER A 710 47.88 -33.58 -29.27
C SER A 710 47.31 -34.87 -28.66
N VAL A 711 48.17 -35.72 -28.09
CA VAL A 711 47.72 -36.98 -27.49
C VAL A 711 46.74 -36.74 -26.32
N SER A 712 46.97 -35.70 -25.52
CA SER A 712 46.09 -35.33 -24.40
C SER A 712 44.73 -34.83 -24.88
N ALA A 713 44.69 -34.01 -25.95
CA ALA A 713 43.44 -33.56 -26.54
C ALA A 713 42.66 -34.74 -27.16
N ALA A 714 43.35 -35.68 -27.81
CA ALA A 714 42.73 -36.87 -28.37
C ALA A 714 42.15 -37.79 -27.27
N GLU A 715 42.85 -37.96 -26.14
CA GLU A 715 42.33 -38.68 -24.96
C GLU A 715 41.07 -38.02 -24.40
N THR A 716 41.10 -36.70 -24.17
CA THR A 716 39.94 -35.95 -23.66
C THR A 716 38.73 -36.06 -24.57
N ILE A 717 38.91 -35.95 -25.90
CA ILE A 717 37.81 -36.12 -26.86
C ILE A 717 37.25 -37.54 -26.78
N CYS A 718 38.10 -38.57 -26.77
CA CYS A 718 37.63 -39.95 -26.68
C CYS A 718 36.84 -40.21 -25.39
N GLU A 719 37.31 -39.73 -24.24
CA GLU A 719 36.58 -39.86 -22.97
C GLU A 719 35.26 -39.07 -22.96
N GLY A 720 35.21 -37.95 -23.67
CA GLY A 720 34.03 -37.10 -23.84
C GLY A 720 32.91 -37.71 -24.70
N LEU A 721 33.19 -38.74 -25.52
CA LEU A 721 32.18 -39.42 -26.34
C LEU A 721 31.22 -40.32 -25.52
N GLY A 722 31.49 -40.48 -24.22
CA GLY A 722 30.67 -41.23 -23.27
C GLY A 722 31.41 -42.39 -22.62
N SER A 723 30.77 -43.01 -21.62
CA SER A 723 31.40 -44.07 -20.82
C SER A 723 31.77 -45.29 -21.67
N GLY A 724 33.08 -45.57 -21.79
CA GLY A 724 33.61 -46.73 -22.51
C GLY A 724 34.40 -46.40 -23.78
N TRP A 725 34.39 -45.14 -24.21
CA TRP A 725 35.25 -44.67 -25.30
C TRP A 725 36.64 -44.31 -24.78
N THR A 726 37.67 -44.78 -25.49
CA THR A 726 39.09 -44.51 -25.21
C THR A 726 39.85 -44.41 -26.53
N LEU A 727 41.10 -43.95 -26.50
CA LEU A 727 42.00 -44.17 -27.63
C LEU A 727 42.07 -45.66 -27.98
N ALA A 728 42.20 -45.97 -29.27
CA ALA A 728 42.08 -47.34 -29.77
C ALA A 728 43.13 -48.26 -29.12
N ARG A 729 42.65 -49.33 -28.46
CA ARG A 729 43.49 -50.38 -27.88
C ARG A 729 43.57 -51.56 -28.83
N ILE A 730 44.69 -51.70 -29.52
CA ILE A 730 44.91 -52.74 -30.52
C ILE A 730 45.32 -54.06 -29.86
N ASN A 731 44.48 -55.09 -29.95
CA ASN A 731 44.64 -56.34 -29.20
C ASN A 731 45.23 -57.48 -30.05
N ASP A 732 45.04 -57.47 -31.38
CA ASP A 732 45.60 -58.47 -32.28
C ASP A 732 45.93 -57.93 -33.68
N ALA A 733 46.59 -58.77 -34.50
CA ALA A 733 47.04 -58.40 -35.84
C ALA A 733 45.89 -58.18 -36.85
N THR A 734 44.71 -58.76 -36.61
CA THR A 734 43.53 -58.58 -37.47
C THR A 734 42.90 -57.22 -37.21
N GLU A 735 42.79 -56.82 -35.94
CA GLU A 735 42.37 -55.49 -35.51
C GLU A 735 43.33 -54.41 -36.02
N ASN A 736 44.64 -54.63 -35.88
CA ASN A 736 45.65 -53.72 -36.41
C ASN A 736 45.54 -53.52 -37.93
N GLY A 737 45.34 -54.60 -38.68
CA GLY A 737 45.16 -54.54 -40.14
C GLY A 737 43.85 -53.90 -40.58
N TYR A 738 42.80 -53.95 -39.73
CA TYR A 738 41.55 -53.26 -39.98
C TYR A 738 41.70 -51.74 -39.80
N ILE A 739 42.33 -51.31 -38.69
CA ILE A 739 42.63 -49.89 -38.43
C ILE A 739 43.53 -49.32 -39.52
N ASP A 740 44.61 -50.02 -39.89
CA ASP A 740 45.51 -49.64 -41.00
C ASP A 740 44.77 -49.46 -42.34
N GLY A 741 43.65 -50.17 -42.53
CA GLY A 741 42.87 -50.14 -43.77
C GLY A 741 42.03 -48.87 -43.98
N PHE A 742 41.74 -48.11 -42.92
CA PHE A 742 40.96 -46.87 -43.02
C PHE A 742 41.73 -45.62 -42.56
N ILE A 743 42.86 -45.75 -41.88
CA ILE A 743 43.69 -44.60 -41.54
C ILE A 743 44.48 -44.13 -42.77
N GLY A 744 44.46 -42.83 -43.05
CA GLY A 744 45.22 -42.26 -44.17
C GLY A 744 46.72 -42.07 -43.89
N ASN A 745 47.10 -41.81 -42.62
CA ASN A 745 48.48 -41.50 -42.23
C ASN A 745 48.80 -42.03 -40.80
N HIS A 746 49.21 -41.17 -39.87
CA HIS A 746 49.51 -41.55 -38.48
C HIS A 746 48.30 -41.28 -37.59
N VAL A 747 48.05 -42.16 -36.62
CA VAL A 747 46.99 -41.99 -35.60
C VAL A 747 47.55 -42.23 -34.19
N TRP A 748 46.95 -41.58 -33.20
CA TRP A 748 47.21 -41.90 -31.79
C TRP A 748 46.54 -43.22 -31.40
N THR A 749 47.24 -44.06 -30.64
CA THR A 749 46.71 -45.31 -30.07
C THR A 749 46.84 -45.27 -28.56
N GLY A 750 45.98 -45.99 -27.84
CA GLY A 750 45.92 -45.95 -26.37
C GLY A 750 47.02 -46.72 -25.64
N GLY A 751 48.15 -47.02 -26.32
CA GLY A 751 49.31 -47.66 -25.70
C GLY A 751 50.22 -46.61 -25.07
N GLN A 752 50.39 -46.65 -23.75
CA GLN A 752 51.28 -45.79 -23.00
C GLN A 752 52.62 -46.46 -22.69
#